data_AF-A0A369APT1-F1
#
_entry.id   AF-A0A369APT1-F1
#
_cell.length_a   1.000
_cell.length_b   1.000
_cell.length_c   1.000
_cell.angle_alpha   90.00
_cell.angle_beta   90.00
_cell.angle_gamma   90.00
#
_symmetry.space_group_name_H-M   'P 1'
#
loop_
_entity.id
_entity.type
_entity.pdbx_description
1 polymer ?
#
loop_
_entity_poly.entity_id
_entity_poly.type
_entity_poly.pdbx_seq_one_letter_code
_entity_poly.pdbx_strand_id
1 'polypeptide(L)'
;MLKETMKKFTAFIILFTLAAGILPPGAFTSHGAGVRPSASDIPSGTLIIGTHLIHIKALNSELLSIASDSGGGQQSVYYKSEFAQGAWFDISNASGFSEISHEGTPVKNSVIDALTLTHWTKEDGKTIELDTGRVVDIHKINDPSDFSTLSELAELKTRREMLIEALKEEETGENRKKLQSIERVIAAPFNSQELQRISQEMDAIEKYINHLKESNAREDWINTVTELKGLMNSSRTLLCYREAGERLNSEISFVETKITDSDGKKAAASDLSSAYYSCLDAVNKKISELETGQPGSLPADSLGREKIKYSEEVLRHAIDSSYDKADISLQKYMSVQNILEGLKLDIPLELSILKPLLTAACGELFSICSAGVPEDYRAAVASGEPAVVLGSIKAEHMSALSSLISDVKSITWYIKERESDSALLQADLSSVMKGCLDTIPKIPQDDVHDDTLVIVKELVSWFNNEISLIREQEIATGLSSGLKALDDKISDLAEDYLTALDSRNLSLAQSIKSEIDELSARRSDMYESASQEQAKLLAQKEELEARLEEALGNGDSILAGELLDLLASVNTSLSIRSNATDKVSSAINAAIADLFSEFEEHLDKNSLPDALSKMNEISDMLKGNPSASGTSLPLLKSDLSKVQSKLGKAEAEGRLTDCDSLKAIELLINTLLESASGPGSNISKLKDSVSSGLDSLLSGVKNDAVKAAAASLKKDLNENKFTDALSKLKDISKELGSPPSSSLQKLEGQLEALAEAASISQQPPGSTDALKNALLSRLDSLLSKSGAASGSSQQMLLKILLLDRLGKDTEYSAIKDWIKSMQDDALALLTSSGYDYTAEDFKFIGKTGYVSLKELAKITGRRYVWQRSTGTASIAKGKASMVFKSGSTDIVIDGKTKKLPGKAVASQGVIYAPISYVAAELGYSWIPAGKKSKPLIYPQGMDETVEKLFK
;
A
#
# COMPACT_ATOMS: atom_id res chain seq x y z
N MET A 1 14.36 -9.64 -29.07
CA MET A 1 13.52 -10.85 -28.96
C MET A 1 14.24 -11.98 -28.25
N LEU A 2 15.33 -12.58 -28.76
CA LEU A 2 16.02 -13.71 -28.11
C LEU A 2 16.38 -13.46 -26.61
N LYS A 3 16.94 -12.29 -26.27
CA LYS A 3 17.25 -11.89 -24.88
C LYS A 3 16.01 -11.78 -23.96
N GLU A 4 14.85 -11.43 -24.52
CA GLU A 4 13.62 -11.19 -23.77
C GLU A 4 12.83 -12.50 -23.56
N THR A 5 12.87 -13.40 -24.56
CA THR A 5 12.37 -14.77 -24.46
C THR A 5 13.22 -15.58 -23.49
N MET A 6 14.56 -15.44 -23.55
CA MET A 6 15.49 -16.08 -22.61
C MET A 6 15.30 -15.57 -21.18
N LYS A 7 15.16 -14.25 -20.94
CA LYS A 7 14.85 -13.74 -19.58
C LYS A 7 13.56 -14.32 -19.01
N LYS A 8 12.50 -14.46 -19.82
CA LYS A 8 11.22 -15.06 -19.41
C LYS A 8 11.35 -16.57 -19.15
N PHE A 9 12.15 -17.27 -19.93
CA PHE A 9 12.37 -18.72 -19.80
C PHE A 9 13.36 -19.08 -18.67
N THR A 10 14.43 -18.30 -18.48
CA THR A 10 15.36 -18.42 -17.33
C THR A 10 14.65 -18.10 -16.02
N ALA A 11 13.80 -17.06 -15.98
CA ALA A 11 12.92 -16.81 -14.83
C ALA A 11 11.94 -17.97 -14.59
N PHE A 12 11.43 -18.60 -15.65
CA PHE A 12 10.52 -19.75 -15.56
C PHE A 12 11.20 -21.03 -15.03
N ILE A 13 12.47 -21.31 -15.40
CA ILE A 13 13.21 -22.48 -14.89
C ILE A 13 13.76 -22.25 -13.47
N ILE A 14 14.23 -21.03 -13.14
CA ILE A 14 14.67 -20.67 -11.79
C ILE A 14 13.50 -20.77 -10.79
N LEU A 15 12.27 -20.43 -11.20
CA LEU A 15 11.08 -20.53 -10.34
C LEU A 15 10.68 -21.98 -10.00
N PHE A 16 11.08 -22.98 -10.80
CA PHE A 16 10.69 -24.39 -10.61
C PHE A 16 11.77 -25.27 -9.97
N THR A 17 13.03 -24.84 -9.95
CA THR A 17 14.12 -25.56 -9.28
C THR A 17 14.03 -25.50 -7.75
N LEU A 18 13.16 -24.64 -7.19
CA LEU A 18 12.83 -24.62 -5.76
C LEU A 18 11.91 -25.77 -5.29
N ALA A 19 11.41 -26.65 -6.16
CA ALA A 19 10.39 -27.65 -5.79
C ALA A 19 10.73 -29.14 -6.06
N ALA A 20 11.94 -29.49 -6.52
CA ALA A 20 12.27 -30.88 -6.86
C ALA A 20 13.23 -31.53 -5.86
N GLY A 21 12.72 -32.57 -5.17
CA GLY A 21 13.46 -33.38 -4.22
C GLY A 21 14.63 -34.18 -4.81
N ILE A 22 15.57 -34.46 -3.91
CA ILE A 22 16.83 -35.19 -4.07
C ILE A 22 16.67 -36.52 -4.82
N LEU A 23 17.47 -36.73 -5.87
CA LEU A 23 17.84 -38.06 -6.38
C LEU A 23 19.35 -38.30 -6.15
N PRO A 24 19.76 -39.55 -5.84
CA PRO A 24 21.13 -39.84 -5.40
C PRO A 24 22.15 -39.79 -6.55
N PRO A 25 23.45 -39.56 -6.25
CA PRO A 25 24.50 -39.43 -7.26
C PRO A 25 24.80 -40.78 -7.92
N GLY A 26 24.47 -40.90 -9.21
CA GLY A 26 24.91 -42.01 -10.06
C GLY A 26 26.35 -41.79 -10.56
N ALA A 27 27.16 -42.84 -10.46
CA ALA A 27 28.59 -42.90 -10.72
C ALA A 27 29.09 -42.16 -11.98
N PHE A 28 30.06 -41.26 -11.79
CA PHE A 28 30.89 -40.70 -12.85
C PHE A 28 31.97 -41.71 -13.25
N THR A 29 31.89 -42.25 -14.47
CA THR A 29 33.05 -42.86 -15.14
C THR A 29 33.87 -41.77 -15.80
N SER A 30 35.11 -41.61 -15.34
CA SER A 30 36.15 -40.78 -15.96
C SER A 30 36.33 -41.13 -17.44
N HIS A 31 35.95 -40.22 -18.34
CA HIS A 31 36.36 -40.29 -19.75
C HIS A 31 37.55 -39.35 -19.96
N GLY A 32 38.64 -39.94 -20.48
CA GLY A 32 39.91 -39.29 -20.77
C GLY A 32 39.84 -38.27 -21.90
N ALA A 33 40.95 -37.55 -22.04
CA ALA A 33 41.16 -36.38 -22.88
C ALA A 33 40.68 -36.48 -24.34
N GLY A 34 40.17 -35.35 -24.85
CA GLY A 34 40.31 -34.95 -26.26
C GLY A 34 39.22 -35.36 -27.25
N VAL A 35 38.03 -35.77 -26.81
CA VAL A 35 36.90 -35.99 -27.72
C VAL A 35 35.64 -35.39 -27.11
N ARG A 36 35.00 -34.48 -27.85
CA ARG A 36 33.67 -33.97 -27.54
C ARG A 36 32.72 -35.13 -27.18
N PRO A 37 32.05 -35.11 -26.02
CA PRO A 37 31.14 -36.18 -25.62
C PRO A 37 29.98 -36.30 -26.61
N SER A 38 29.53 -37.53 -26.85
CA SER A 38 28.34 -37.77 -27.67
C SER A 38 27.09 -37.18 -26.99
N ALA A 39 26.07 -36.86 -27.77
CA ALA A 39 24.82 -36.26 -27.27
C ALA A 39 24.14 -37.11 -26.18
N SER A 40 24.32 -38.43 -26.18
CA SER A 40 23.83 -39.30 -25.11
C SER A 40 24.61 -39.16 -23.80
N ASP A 41 25.90 -38.89 -23.87
CA ASP A 41 26.82 -38.89 -22.71
C ASP A 41 26.86 -37.54 -21.99
N ILE A 42 26.30 -36.49 -22.59
CA ILE A 42 26.13 -35.17 -21.96
C ILE A 42 25.11 -35.29 -20.80
N PRO A 43 25.36 -34.74 -19.60
CA PRO A 43 24.41 -34.82 -18.49
C PRO A 43 23.11 -34.03 -18.75
N SER A 44 22.00 -34.49 -18.17
CA SER A 44 20.74 -33.74 -18.13
C SER A 44 20.92 -32.41 -17.38
N GLY A 45 20.08 -31.41 -17.67
CA GLY A 45 20.26 -30.05 -17.17
C GLY A 45 21.29 -29.24 -17.97
N THR A 46 21.69 -29.70 -19.16
CA THR A 46 22.66 -28.99 -20.02
C THR A 46 21.96 -28.26 -21.16
N LEU A 47 22.34 -26.99 -21.37
CA LEU A 47 21.95 -26.15 -22.50
C LEU A 47 23.03 -26.17 -23.58
N ILE A 48 22.60 -26.04 -24.84
CA ILE A 48 23.46 -25.68 -25.96
C ILE A 48 23.04 -24.29 -26.46
N ILE A 49 23.96 -23.34 -26.41
CA ILE A 49 23.76 -21.96 -26.86
C ILE A 49 24.97 -21.59 -27.73
N GLY A 50 24.72 -21.22 -28.99
CA GLY A 50 25.79 -21.02 -29.98
C GLY A 50 26.69 -22.25 -30.03
N THR A 51 28.00 -22.07 -29.85
CA THR A 51 28.97 -23.19 -29.85
C THR A 51 29.29 -23.76 -28.46
N HIS A 52 28.53 -23.38 -27.43
CA HIS A 52 28.83 -23.75 -26.03
C HIS A 52 27.83 -24.77 -25.47
N LEU A 53 28.33 -25.70 -24.68
CA LEU A 53 27.58 -26.53 -23.73
C LEU A 53 27.64 -25.87 -22.36
N ILE A 54 26.50 -25.63 -21.72
CA ILE A 54 26.44 -24.97 -20.41
C ILE A 54 25.49 -25.73 -19.51
N HIS A 55 25.99 -26.27 -18.40
CA HIS A 55 25.13 -26.81 -17.37
C HIS A 55 24.30 -25.69 -16.74
N ILE A 56 23.00 -25.91 -16.52
CA ILE A 56 22.07 -24.85 -16.10
C ILE A 56 22.44 -24.20 -14.77
N LYS A 57 23.00 -24.97 -13.84
CA LYS A 57 23.52 -24.45 -12.55
C LYS A 57 24.72 -23.52 -12.70
N ALA A 58 25.44 -23.62 -13.81
CA ALA A 58 26.56 -22.74 -14.13
C ALA A 58 26.15 -21.60 -15.07
N LEU A 59 24.89 -21.55 -15.53
CA LEU A 59 24.44 -20.51 -16.44
C LEU A 59 24.31 -19.19 -15.71
N ASN A 60 25.05 -18.19 -16.16
CA ASN A 60 24.92 -16.80 -15.73
C ASN A 60 24.77 -15.89 -16.95
N SER A 61 24.45 -14.61 -16.71
CA SER A 61 24.20 -13.61 -17.77
C SER A 61 25.40 -13.40 -18.70
N GLU A 62 26.61 -13.55 -18.18
CA GLU A 62 27.87 -13.38 -18.91
C GLU A 62 28.18 -14.56 -19.84
N LEU A 63 28.15 -15.78 -19.30
CA LEU A 63 28.28 -17.03 -20.06
C LEU A 63 27.23 -17.12 -21.16
N LEU A 64 26.00 -16.68 -20.86
CA LEU A 64 24.93 -16.60 -21.84
C LEU A 64 25.31 -15.67 -23.01
N SER A 65 25.92 -14.51 -22.73
CA SER A 65 26.33 -13.57 -23.78
C SER A 65 27.44 -14.17 -24.65
N ILE A 66 28.51 -14.67 -24.02
CA ILE A 66 29.66 -15.29 -24.72
C ILE A 66 29.18 -16.44 -25.62
N ALA A 67 28.33 -17.31 -25.07
CA ALA A 67 27.78 -18.44 -25.80
C ALA A 67 26.90 -18.00 -26.97
N SER A 68 26.03 -16.99 -26.77
CA SER A 68 25.16 -16.47 -27.83
C SER A 68 25.94 -15.85 -28.99
N ASP A 69 27.00 -15.09 -28.69
CA ASP A 69 27.82 -14.41 -29.69
C ASP A 69 28.70 -15.39 -30.49
N SER A 70 29.03 -16.54 -29.91
CA SER A 70 29.85 -17.57 -30.56
C SER A 70 29.17 -18.30 -31.74
N GLY A 71 27.86 -18.14 -31.91
CA GLY A 71 27.05 -19.01 -32.76
C GLY A 71 27.34 -18.92 -34.26
N GLY A 72 27.80 -17.76 -34.79
CA GLY A 72 28.16 -17.55 -36.21
C GLY A 72 27.10 -17.85 -37.28
N GLY A 73 25.97 -18.47 -36.90
CA GLY A 73 24.95 -19.11 -37.75
C GLY A 73 24.10 -20.15 -37.02
N GLN A 74 24.60 -20.75 -35.92
CA GLN A 74 23.86 -21.66 -35.03
C GLN A 74 23.02 -20.85 -34.02
N GLN A 75 21.76 -20.58 -34.38
CA GLN A 75 20.83 -19.78 -33.55
C GLN A 75 19.87 -20.60 -32.69
N SER A 76 19.76 -21.91 -32.94
CA SER A 76 18.90 -22.78 -32.15
C SER A 76 19.50 -23.05 -30.77
N VAL A 77 18.66 -22.99 -29.74
CA VAL A 77 19.00 -23.33 -28.36
C VAL A 77 18.43 -24.70 -28.04
N TYR A 78 19.27 -25.60 -27.54
CA TYR A 78 18.83 -26.95 -27.15
C TYR A 78 18.96 -27.15 -25.64
N TYR A 79 18.06 -27.94 -25.07
CA TYR A 79 18.08 -28.31 -23.66
C TYR A 79 17.95 -29.82 -23.47
N LYS A 80 18.80 -30.40 -22.63
CA LYS A 80 18.69 -31.81 -22.23
C LYS A 80 17.84 -31.91 -20.96
N SER A 81 16.58 -32.30 -21.12
CA SER A 81 15.60 -32.26 -20.04
C SER A 81 15.72 -33.44 -19.06
N GLU A 82 15.85 -33.12 -17.78
CA GLU A 82 15.71 -34.05 -16.66
C GLU A 82 14.28 -34.56 -16.51
N PHE A 83 13.28 -33.81 -16.99
CA PHE A 83 11.85 -34.14 -16.89
C PHE A 83 11.36 -35.10 -17.98
N ALA A 84 12.22 -35.44 -18.94
CA ALA A 84 11.93 -36.34 -20.05
C ALA A 84 13.05 -37.37 -20.25
N GLN A 85 13.57 -37.91 -19.14
CA GLN A 85 14.56 -39.00 -19.12
C GLN A 85 15.85 -38.68 -19.91
N GLY A 86 16.28 -37.41 -19.93
CA GLY A 86 17.49 -36.97 -20.63
C GLY A 86 17.32 -36.80 -22.13
N ALA A 87 16.08 -36.63 -22.64
CA ALA A 87 15.86 -36.27 -24.04
C ALA A 87 16.24 -34.79 -24.33
N TRP A 88 16.70 -34.54 -25.55
CA TRP A 88 17.01 -33.19 -26.03
C TRP A 88 15.76 -32.51 -26.58
N PHE A 89 15.60 -31.21 -26.36
CA PHE A 89 14.53 -30.39 -26.90
C PHE A 89 15.10 -29.12 -27.54
N ASP A 90 14.53 -28.67 -28.66
CA ASP A 90 14.78 -27.34 -29.19
C ASP A 90 13.88 -26.34 -28.44
N ILE A 91 14.50 -25.44 -27.68
CA ILE A 91 13.81 -24.48 -26.83
C ILE A 91 13.87 -23.06 -27.37
N SER A 92 14.29 -22.89 -28.63
CA SER A 92 14.47 -21.56 -29.24
C SER A 92 13.20 -20.70 -29.20
N ASN A 93 12.03 -21.34 -29.23
CA ASN A 93 10.71 -20.69 -29.19
C ASN A 93 9.82 -21.20 -28.05
N ALA A 94 10.38 -21.87 -27.05
CA ALA A 94 9.59 -22.51 -26.01
C ALA A 94 8.80 -21.48 -25.17
N SER A 95 7.50 -21.76 -24.97
CA SER A 95 6.57 -20.87 -24.27
C SER A 95 6.08 -21.42 -22.92
N GLY A 96 6.37 -22.68 -22.60
CA GLY A 96 5.99 -23.29 -21.33
C GLY A 96 6.61 -24.68 -21.08
N PHE A 97 6.34 -25.22 -19.88
CA PHE A 97 6.92 -26.48 -19.38
C PHE A 97 6.60 -27.73 -20.22
N SER A 98 5.40 -27.79 -20.82
CA SER A 98 4.98 -28.95 -21.61
C SER A 98 5.96 -29.26 -22.75
N GLU A 99 6.57 -28.22 -23.34
CA GLU A 99 7.49 -28.32 -24.47
C GLU A 99 8.85 -28.97 -24.14
N ILE A 100 9.23 -29.06 -22.86
CA ILE A 100 10.45 -29.72 -22.38
C ILE A 100 10.17 -30.99 -21.57
N SER A 101 8.92 -31.45 -21.57
CA SER A 101 8.46 -32.63 -20.84
C SER A 101 8.18 -33.80 -21.79
N HIS A 102 7.58 -34.88 -21.29
CA HIS A 102 7.11 -36.01 -22.11
C HIS A 102 6.07 -35.58 -23.18
N GLU A 103 5.47 -34.40 -23.05
CA GLU A 103 4.51 -33.83 -24.01
C GLU A 103 5.19 -33.02 -25.14
N GLY A 104 6.48 -32.70 -25.01
CA GLY A 104 7.25 -31.96 -26.01
C GLY A 104 7.70 -32.83 -27.18
N THR A 105 8.27 -32.20 -28.22
CA THR A 105 8.85 -32.94 -29.37
C THR A 105 10.37 -33.08 -29.20
N PRO A 106 10.89 -34.27 -28.87
CA PRO A 106 12.32 -34.44 -28.64
C PRO A 106 13.13 -34.40 -29.94
N VAL A 107 14.34 -33.86 -29.83
CA VAL A 107 15.36 -33.77 -30.87
C VAL A 107 16.23 -35.02 -30.82
N LYS A 108 16.55 -35.58 -31.98
CA LYS A 108 17.42 -36.77 -32.09
C LYS A 108 18.86 -36.42 -31.70
N ASN A 109 19.54 -37.33 -30.99
CA ASN A 109 20.97 -37.20 -30.66
C ASN A 109 21.84 -36.87 -31.88
N SER A 110 21.54 -37.45 -33.06
CA SER A 110 22.27 -37.18 -34.29
C SER A 110 22.24 -35.71 -34.73
N VAL A 111 21.19 -34.95 -34.37
CA VAL A 111 21.11 -33.51 -34.63
C VAL A 111 22.07 -32.77 -33.71
N ILE A 112 22.09 -33.14 -32.44
CA ILE A 112 22.99 -32.56 -31.44
C ILE A 112 24.44 -32.88 -31.78
N ASP A 113 24.75 -34.12 -32.12
CA ASP A 113 26.09 -34.56 -32.53
C ASP A 113 26.61 -33.81 -33.77
N ALA A 114 25.73 -33.34 -34.66
CA ALA A 114 26.11 -32.58 -35.84
C ALA A 114 26.43 -31.10 -35.57
N LEU A 115 26.11 -30.57 -34.38
CA LEU A 115 26.39 -29.17 -34.02
C LEU A 115 27.90 -28.93 -33.86
N THR A 116 28.35 -27.71 -34.17
CA THR A 116 29.75 -27.32 -33.93
C THR A 116 29.86 -26.77 -32.51
N LEU A 117 30.45 -27.56 -31.59
CA LEU A 117 30.62 -27.18 -30.19
C LEU A 117 32.10 -27.07 -29.87
N THR A 118 32.48 -25.96 -29.24
CA THR A 118 33.89 -25.62 -28.95
C THR A 118 34.20 -25.63 -27.45
N HIS A 119 33.21 -25.32 -26.61
CA HIS A 119 33.40 -25.16 -25.17
C HIS A 119 32.34 -25.89 -24.36
N TRP A 120 32.71 -26.32 -23.16
CA TRP A 120 31.78 -26.89 -22.19
C TRP A 120 32.01 -26.33 -20.79
N THR A 121 31.03 -25.57 -20.30
CA THR A 121 30.92 -25.17 -18.89
C THR A 121 30.17 -26.24 -18.12
N LYS A 122 30.89 -26.93 -17.22
CA LYS A 122 30.37 -28.04 -16.42
C LYS A 122 29.57 -27.53 -15.21
N GLU A 123 28.95 -28.46 -14.47
CA GLU A 123 28.16 -28.17 -13.27
C GLU A 123 28.96 -27.40 -12.19
N ASP A 124 30.27 -27.62 -12.09
CA ASP A 124 31.17 -26.91 -11.18
C ASP A 124 31.49 -25.46 -11.60
N GLY A 125 30.98 -25.04 -12.77
CA GLY A 125 31.21 -23.72 -13.36
C GLY A 125 32.54 -23.58 -14.10
N LYS A 126 33.35 -24.65 -14.23
CA LYS A 126 34.59 -24.60 -15.01
C LYS A 126 34.30 -24.83 -16.48
N THR A 127 34.82 -23.94 -17.33
CA THR A 127 34.75 -24.08 -18.78
C THR A 127 35.98 -24.79 -19.30
N ILE A 128 35.78 -25.81 -20.13
CA ILE A 128 36.84 -26.49 -20.88
C ILE A 128 36.65 -26.26 -22.38
N GLU A 129 37.74 -26.19 -23.11
CA GLU A 129 37.73 -26.40 -24.57
C GLU A 129 37.46 -27.88 -24.86
N LEU A 130 36.54 -28.17 -25.77
CA LEU A 130 36.15 -29.55 -26.10
C LEU A 130 37.21 -30.29 -26.92
N ASP A 131 37.97 -29.57 -27.74
CA ASP A 131 39.03 -30.15 -28.59
C ASP A 131 40.26 -30.53 -27.76
N THR A 132 40.67 -29.67 -26.82
CA THR A 132 41.90 -29.83 -26.04
C THR A 132 41.65 -30.41 -24.65
N GLY A 133 40.44 -30.30 -24.12
CA GLY A 133 40.08 -30.62 -22.74
C GLY A 133 40.65 -29.62 -21.71
N ARG A 134 41.29 -28.54 -22.14
CA ARG A 134 41.95 -27.57 -21.25
C ARG A 134 40.90 -26.68 -20.58
N VAL A 135 41.04 -26.46 -19.27
CA VAL A 135 40.27 -25.44 -18.56
C VAL A 135 40.65 -24.07 -19.10
N VAL A 136 39.64 -23.28 -19.50
CA VAL A 136 39.81 -21.93 -20.03
C VAL A 136 39.01 -20.94 -19.21
N ASP A 137 39.60 -19.76 -19.07
CA ASP A 137 38.92 -18.60 -18.52
C ASP A 137 37.99 -18.02 -19.58
N ILE A 138 36.69 -18.01 -19.28
CA ILE A 138 35.64 -17.51 -20.18
C ILE A 138 35.88 -16.06 -20.59
N HIS A 139 36.54 -15.28 -19.72
CA HIS A 139 36.89 -13.88 -19.94
C HIS A 139 37.96 -13.67 -21.01
N LYS A 140 38.65 -14.74 -21.43
CA LYS A 140 39.71 -14.74 -22.43
C LYS A 140 39.30 -15.37 -23.76
N ILE A 141 38.11 -15.96 -23.83
CA ILE A 141 37.58 -16.57 -25.08
C ILE A 141 37.32 -15.48 -26.13
N ASN A 142 36.82 -14.32 -25.71
CA ASN A 142 36.67 -13.10 -26.51
C ASN A 142 37.24 -11.91 -25.71
N ASP A 143 38.56 -11.79 -25.61
CA ASP A 143 39.18 -10.69 -24.86
C ASP A 143 38.99 -9.36 -25.61
N PRO A 144 38.20 -8.40 -25.07
CA PRO A 144 37.91 -7.15 -25.75
C PRO A 144 39.14 -6.24 -25.89
N SER A 145 40.23 -6.52 -25.18
CA SER A 145 41.50 -5.80 -25.34
C SER A 145 42.26 -6.18 -26.62
N ASP A 146 41.98 -7.35 -27.19
CA ASP A 146 42.49 -7.74 -28.50
C ASP A 146 41.51 -7.31 -29.60
N PHE A 147 41.78 -6.16 -30.21
CA PHE A 147 40.92 -5.57 -31.23
C PHE A 147 40.81 -6.43 -32.50
N SER A 148 41.75 -7.36 -32.71
CA SER A 148 41.66 -8.34 -33.80
C SER A 148 40.51 -9.35 -33.61
N THR A 149 39.97 -9.48 -32.40
CA THR A 149 38.84 -10.38 -32.09
C THR A 149 37.48 -9.69 -32.17
N LEU A 150 37.42 -8.35 -32.10
CA LEU A 150 36.17 -7.58 -32.07
C LEU A 150 35.35 -7.74 -33.36
N SER A 151 34.09 -8.15 -33.24
CA SER A 151 33.20 -8.35 -34.38
C SER A 151 32.85 -7.03 -35.10
N GLU A 152 32.81 -5.93 -34.34
CA GLU A 152 32.50 -4.57 -34.79
C GLU A 152 33.56 -4.01 -35.75
N LEU A 153 34.75 -4.62 -35.82
CA LEU A 153 35.84 -4.22 -36.72
C LEU A 153 35.94 -5.10 -37.98
N ALA A 154 34.94 -5.93 -38.28
CA ALA A 154 34.96 -6.91 -39.37
C ALA A 154 35.23 -6.29 -40.76
N GLU A 155 34.72 -5.09 -41.03
CA GLU A 155 34.91 -4.43 -42.33
C GLU A 155 36.38 -4.03 -42.55
N LEU A 156 37.05 -3.48 -41.54
CA LEU A 156 38.48 -3.19 -41.60
C LEU A 156 39.33 -4.46 -41.69
N LYS A 157 38.91 -5.57 -41.06
CA LYS A 157 39.59 -6.88 -41.21
C LYS A 157 39.53 -7.37 -42.65
N THR A 158 38.35 -7.34 -43.26
CA THR A 158 38.17 -7.67 -44.68
C THR A 158 39.06 -6.77 -45.57
N ARG A 159 39.09 -5.46 -45.30
CA ARG A 159 39.92 -4.52 -46.07
C ARG A 159 41.42 -4.77 -45.88
N ARG A 160 41.84 -5.15 -44.68
CA ARG A 160 43.22 -5.57 -44.37
C ARG A 160 43.64 -6.75 -45.22
N GLU A 161 42.82 -7.79 -45.29
CA GLU A 161 43.10 -8.99 -46.10
C GLU A 161 43.20 -8.66 -47.60
N MET A 162 42.26 -7.86 -48.11
CA MET A 162 42.31 -7.37 -49.50
C MET A 162 43.58 -6.57 -49.79
N LEU A 163 44.04 -5.73 -48.86
CA LEU A 163 45.26 -4.95 -49.02
C LEU A 163 46.52 -5.82 -48.95
N ILE A 164 46.53 -6.84 -48.08
CA ILE A 164 47.62 -7.82 -48.02
C ILE A 164 47.74 -8.57 -49.34
N GLU A 165 46.62 -9.00 -49.93
CA GLU A 165 46.64 -9.69 -51.23
C GLU A 165 47.09 -8.74 -52.35
N ALA A 166 46.56 -7.52 -52.38
CA ALA A 166 46.97 -6.50 -53.36
C ALA A 166 48.47 -6.16 -53.28
N LEU A 167 49.06 -6.15 -52.07
CA LEU A 167 50.50 -5.92 -51.88
C LEU A 167 51.38 -7.09 -52.35
N LYS A 168 50.83 -8.30 -52.47
CA LYS A 168 51.55 -9.43 -53.11
C LYS A 168 51.59 -9.28 -54.63
N GLU A 169 50.57 -8.67 -55.22
CA GLU A 169 50.48 -8.43 -56.67
C GLU A 169 51.26 -7.17 -57.08
N GLU A 170 51.12 -6.06 -56.34
CA GLU A 170 51.75 -4.79 -56.65
C GLU A 170 52.09 -3.97 -55.38
N GLU A 171 53.38 -3.75 -55.13
CA GLU A 171 53.86 -3.06 -53.94
C GLU A 171 53.84 -1.53 -54.10
N THR A 172 52.72 -0.88 -53.77
CA THR A 172 52.60 0.58 -53.81
C THR A 172 52.74 1.23 -52.43
N GLY A 173 53.36 2.42 -52.38
CA GLY A 173 53.51 3.20 -51.16
C GLY A 173 52.16 3.65 -50.55
N GLU A 174 51.13 3.80 -51.38
CA GLU A 174 49.76 4.08 -50.96
C GLU A 174 49.13 2.89 -50.22
N ASN A 175 49.19 1.69 -50.81
CA ASN A 175 48.65 0.47 -50.18
C ASN A 175 49.36 0.16 -48.86
N ARG A 176 50.68 0.41 -48.78
CA ARG A 176 51.43 0.27 -47.52
C ARG A 176 50.95 1.25 -46.45
N LYS A 177 50.69 2.52 -46.79
CA LYS A 177 50.14 3.51 -45.85
C LYS A 177 48.71 3.15 -45.41
N LYS A 178 47.87 2.64 -46.32
CA LYS A 178 46.52 2.15 -46.01
C LYS A 178 46.56 0.97 -45.05
N LEU A 179 47.41 -0.03 -45.33
CA LEU A 179 47.59 -1.18 -44.45
C LEU A 179 48.09 -0.77 -43.06
N GLN A 180 49.10 0.11 -42.99
CA GLN A 180 49.62 0.62 -41.72
C GLN A 180 48.56 1.39 -40.91
N SER A 181 47.65 2.11 -41.58
CA SER A 181 46.52 2.77 -40.92
C SER A 181 45.62 1.75 -40.23
N ILE A 182 45.22 0.69 -40.95
CA ILE A 182 44.38 -0.38 -40.39
C ILE A 182 45.11 -1.11 -39.24
N GLU A 183 46.41 -1.36 -39.37
CA GLU A 183 47.20 -2.06 -38.35
C GLU A 183 47.34 -1.23 -37.05
N ARG A 184 47.38 0.10 -37.12
CA ARG A 184 47.38 0.95 -35.91
C ARG A 184 46.08 0.84 -35.12
N VAL A 185 44.97 0.48 -35.76
CA VAL A 185 43.72 0.17 -35.05
C VAL A 185 43.74 -1.28 -34.56
N ILE A 186 43.96 -2.25 -35.44
CA ILE A 186 43.62 -3.67 -35.16
C ILE A 186 44.77 -4.45 -34.50
N ALA A 187 46.03 -4.19 -34.86
CA ALA A 187 47.13 -5.12 -34.57
C ALA A 187 47.71 -4.98 -33.15
N ALA A 188 47.57 -3.80 -32.53
CA ALA A 188 48.09 -3.56 -31.19
C ALA A 188 47.00 -3.85 -30.14
N PRO A 189 47.17 -4.83 -29.23
CA PRO A 189 46.23 -5.00 -28.13
C PRO A 189 46.21 -3.74 -27.26
N PHE A 190 45.04 -3.42 -26.72
CA PHE A 190 44.91 -2.33 -25.78
C PHE A 190 45.50 -2.72 -24.43
N ASN A 191 46.39 -1.87 -23.91
CA ASN A 191 46.98 -2.05 -22.60
C ASN A 191 47.11 -0.68 -21.94
N SER A 192 46.40 -0.49 -20.83
CA SER A 192 46.46 0.72 -20.01
C SER A 192 46.58 0.34 -18.54
N GLN A 193 47.05 1.28 -17.72
CA GLN A 193 47.12 1.08 -16.27
C GLN A 193 45.73 0.82 -15.67
N GLU A 194 44.69 1.46 -16.21
CA GLU A 194 43.31 1.25 -15.79
C GLU A 194 42.79 -0.14 -16.16
N LEU A 195 43.10 -0.63 -17.37
CA LEU A 195 42.75 -1.98 -17.80
C LEU A 195 43.44 -3.06 -16.93
N GLN A 196 44.71 -2.84 -16.60
CA GLN A 196 45.45 -3.72 -15.69
C GLN A 196 44.84 -3.73 -14.29
N ARG A 197 44.45 -2.56 -13.77
CA ARG A 197 43.79 -2.43 -12.47
C ARG A 197 42.48 -3.22 -12.45
N ILE A 198 41.58 -3.01 -13.42
CA ILE A 198 40.30 -3.74 -13.49
C ILE A 198 40.54 -5.24 -13.59
N SER A 199 41.55 -5.68 -14.35
CA SER A 199 41.89 -7.10 -14.47
C SER A 199 42.37 -7.70 -13.14
N GLN A 200 43.21 -6.98 -12.39
CA GLN A 200 43.65 -7.40 -11.04
C GLN A 200 42.48 -7.47 -10.06
N GLU A 201 41.57 -6.50 -10.11
CA GLU A 201 40.36 -6.46 -9.30
C GLU A 201 39.44 -7.66 -9.62
N MET A 202 39.26 -8.00 -10.90
CA MET A 202 38.51 -9.19 -11.34
C MET A 202 39.16 -10.50 -10.89
N ASP A 203 40.49 -10.60 -10.92
CA ASP A 203 41.24 -11.77 -10.43
C ASP A 203 41.08 -11.96 -8.91
N ALA A 204 41.06 -10.86 -8.15
CA ALA A 204 40.83 -10.91 -6.71
C ALA A 204 39.42 -11.41 -6.36
N ILE A 205 38.41 -10.92 -7.08
CA ILE A 205 37.02 -11.40 -6.93
C ILE A 205 36.88 -12.86 -7.35
N GLU A 206 37.55 -13.30 -8.41
CA GLU A 206 37.56 -14.71 -8.81
C GLU A 206 38.14 -15.62 -7.71
N LYS A 207 39.22 -15.20 -7.06
CA LYS A 207 39.77 -15.94 -5.90
C LYS A 207 38.77 -16.02 -4.75
N TYR A 208 38.04 -14.94 -4.50
CA TYR A 208 36.99 -14.91 -3.48
C TYR A 208 35.80 -15.82 -3.84
N ILE A 209 35.35 -15.85 -5.09
CA ILE A 209 34.33 -16.81 -5.58
C ILE A 209 34.78 -18.25 -5.33
N ASN A 210 36.04 -18.56 -5.63
CA ASN A 210 36.59 -19.89 -5.40
C ASN A 210 36.66 -20.23 -3.90
N HIS A 211 37.04 -19.27 -3.05
CA HIS A 211 36.98 -19.43 -1.59
C HIS A 211 35.56 -19.73 -1.09
N LEU A 212 34.55 -19.01 -1.56
CA LEU A 212 33.13 -19.26 -1.21
C LEU A 212 32.68 -20.67 -1.64
N LYS A 213 33.07 -21.12 -2.84
CA LYS A 213 32.79 -22.48 -3.34
C LYS A 213 33.48 -23.55 -2.48
N GLU A 214 34.75 -23.38 -2.16
CA GLU A 214 35.52 -24.30 -1.31
C GLU A 214 34.96 -24.40 0.11
N SER A 215 34.42 -23.28 0.62
CA SER A 215 33.78 -23.19 1.93
C SER A 215 32.32 -23.68 1.94
N ASN A 216 31.80 -24.13 0.80
CA ASN A 216 30.41 -24.54 0.61
C ASN A 216 29.40 -23.46 1.07
N ALA A 217 29.71 -22.20 0.74
CA ALA A 217 28.82 -21.06 0.99
C ALA A 217 27.52 -21.20 0.20
N ARG A 218 26.51 -20.41 0.59
CA ARG A 218 25.20 -20.41 -0.06
C ARG A 218 25.32 -19.99 -1.53
N GLU A 219 24.50 -20.61 -2.40
CA GLU A 219 24.52 -20.33 -3.85
C GLU A 219 24.19 -18.86 -4.19
N ASP A 220 23.30 -18.23 -3.43
CA ASP A 220 22.96 -16.80 -3.56
C ASP A 220 24.19 -15.90 -3.40
N TRP A 221 25.09 -16.20 -2.45
CA TRP A 221 26.34 -15.45 -2.26
C TRP A 221 27.27 -15.57 -3.46
N ILE A 222 27.47 -16.80 -3.95
CA ILE A 222 28.33 -17.08 -5.10
C ILE A 222 27.77 -16.35 -6.33
N ASN A 223 26.46 -16.39 -6.53
CA ASN A 223 25.79 -15.70 -7.63
C ASN A 223 25.95 -14.17 -7.51
N THR A 224 25.72 -13.58 -6.33
CA THR A 224 25.89 -12.13 -6.12
C THR A 224 27.32 -11.67 -6.39
N VAL A 225 28.34 -12.40 -5.93
CA VAL A 225 29.74 -12.05 -6.20
C VAL A 225 30.10 -12.24 -7.68
N THR A 226 29.51 -13.24 -8.33
CA THR A 226 29.65 -13.45 -9.78
C THR A 226 29.04 -12.29 -10.57
N GLU A 227 27.88 -11.77 -10.14
CA GLU A 227 27.27 -10.57 -10.73
C GLU A 227 28.14 -9.33 -10.56
N LEU A 228 28.75 -9.13 -9.37
CA LEU A 228 29.72 -8.05 -9.15
C LEU A 228 30.91 -8.16 -10.11
N LYS A 229 31.44 -9.37 -10.33
CA LYS A 229 32.49 -9.62 -11.33
C LYS A 229 32.03 -9.27 -12.75
N GLY A 230 30.79 -9.61 -13.11
CA GLY A 230 30.21 -9.28 -14.42
C GLY A 230 30.06 -7.78 -14.67
N LEU A 231 29.75 -6.99 -13.63
CA LEU A 231 29.75 -5.53 -13.71
C LEU A 231 31.16 -4.98 -14.01
N MET A 232 32.18 -5.54 -13.37
CA MET A 232 33.58 -5.15 -13.60
C MET A 232 34.04 -5.52 -15.01
N ASN A 233 33.64 -6.70 -15.51
CA ASN A 233 33.91 -7.08 -16.90
C ASN A 233 33.20 -6.15 -17.90
N SER A 234 31.99 -5.70 -17.58
CA SER A 234 31.28 -4.72 -18.40
C SER A 234 32.04 -3.39 -18.47
N SER A 235 32.60 -2.92 -17.34
CA SER A 235 33.49 -1.74 -17.31
C SER A 235 34.78 -1.96 -18.10
N ARG A 236 35.41 -3.14 -17.96
CA ARG A 236 36.59 -3.55 -18.74
C ARG A 236 36.32 -3.47 -20.24
N THR A 237 35.20 -4.05 -20.65
CA THR A 237 34.77 -4.11 -22.05
C THR A 237 34.48 -2.72 -22.60
N LEU A 238 33.76 -1.88 -21.85
CA LEU A 238 33.45 -0.50 -22.23
C LEU A 238 34.73 0.33 -22.44
N LEU A 239 35.73 0.19 -21.56
CA LEU A 239 37.01 0.87 -21.70
C LEU A 239 37.72 0.48 -23.01
N CYS A 240 37.74 -0.82 -23.34
CA CYS A 240 38.31 -1.30 -24.60
C CYS A 240 37.58 -0.74 -25.84
N TYR A 241 36.24 -0.70 -25.83
CA TYR A 241 35.48 -0.14 -26.96
C TYR A 241 35.67 1.36 -27.11
N ARG A 242 35.80 2.12 -26.01
CA ARG A 242 36.12 3.55 -26.05
C ARG A 242 37.47 3.80 -26.71
N GLU A 243 38.50 3.06 -26.31
CA GLU A 243 39.82 3.11 -26.98
C GLU A 243 39.72 2.75 -28.47
N ALA A 244 38.98 1.69 -28.82
CA ALA A 244 38.79 1.32 -30.23
C ALA A 244 38.15 2.47 -31.03
N GLY A 245 37.14 3.15 -30.46
CA GLY A 245 36.52 4.35 -31.03
C GLY A 245 37.50 5.51 -31.20
N GLU A 246 38.37 5.77 -30.21
CA GLU A 246 39.41 6.80 -30.28
C GLU A 246 40.45 6.52 -31.38
N ARG A 247 40.88 5.26 -31.53
CA ARG A 247 41.80 4.84 -32.60
C ARG A 247 41.15 5.01 -33.99
N LEU A 248 39.89 4.60 -34.14
CA LEU A 248 39.14 4.79 -35.38
C LEU A 248 39.04 6.28 -35.75
N ASN A 249 38.63 7.13 -34.80
CA ASN A 249 38.54 8.59 -35.01
C ASN A 249 39.88 9.22 -35.41
N SER A 250 40.96 8.79 -34.77
CA SER A 250 42.32 9.26 -35.07
C SER A 250 42.75 8.88 -36.50
N GLU A 251 42.43 7.65 -36.93
CA GLU A 251 42.79 7.17 -38.26
C GLU A 251 41.90 7.73 -39.38
N ILE A 252 40.61 8.01 -39.13
CA ILE A 252 39.75 8.75 -40.09
C ILE A 252 40.44 10.06 -40.51
N SER A 253 40.89 10.84 -39.51
CA SER A 253 41.61 12.09 -39.76
C SER A 253 42.90 11.87 -40.56
N PHE A 254 43.63 10.79 -40.28
CA PHE A 254 44.85 10.44 -41.03
C PHE A 254 44.56 10.09 -42.49
N VAL A 255 43.57 9.24 -42.74
CA VAL A 255 43.20 8.74 -44.07
C VAL A 255 42.71 9.88 -44.97
N GLU A 256 41.92 10.81 -44.43
CA GLU A 256 41.37 11.95 -45.18
C GLU A 256 42.40 13.06 -45.49
N THR A 257 43.49 13.12 -44.72
CA THR A 257 44.44 14.25 -44.80
C THR A 257 45.84 13.89 -45.27
N LYS A 258 46.32 12.66 -45.04
CA LYS A 258 47.75 12.30 -45.20
C LYS A 258 48.04 11.19 -46.21
N ILE A 259 47.04 10.54 -46.79
CA ILE A 259 47.26 9.55 -47.85
C ILE A 259 47.40 10.26 -49.21
N THR A 260 48.49 9.95 -49.90
CA THR A 260 48.86 10.52 -51.19
C THR A 260 49.06 9.41 -52.21
N ASP A 261 48.73 9.68 -53.47
CA ASP A 261 49.00 8.78 -54.60
C ASP A 261 50.51 8.72 -54.93
N SER A 262 50.86 7.95 -55.95
CA SER A 262 52.22 7.80 -56.49
C SER A 262 52.84 9.11 -57.00
N ASP A 263 52.02 10.13 -57.30
CA ASP A 263 52.46 11.44 -57.78
C ASP A 263 52.57 12.48 -56.64
N GLY A 264 52.31 12.07 -55.39
CA GLY A 264 52.33 12.95 -54.21
C GLY A 264 51.11 13.85 -54.07
N LYS A 265 50.06 13.66 -54.88
CA LYS A 265 48.77 14.35 -54.71
C LYS A 265 47.92 13.62 -53.68
N LYS A 266 47.00 14.33 -53.03
CA LYS A 266 46.02 13.71 -52.11
C LYS A 266 45.24 12.62 -52.85
N ALA A 267 45.42 11.37 -52.43
CA ALA A 267 44.59 10.27 -52.91
C ALA A 267 43.33 10.25 -52.05
N ALA A 268 42.16 10.32 -52.68
CA ALA A 268 40.91 10.11 -51.97
C ALA A 268 40.79 8.63 -51.61
N ALA A 269 41.21 8.26 -50.40
CA ALA A 269 41.01 6.91 -49.85
C ALA A 269 39.56 6.73 -49.35
N SER A 270 38.57 7.18 -50.13
CA SER A 270 37.16 7.28 -49.73
C SER A 270 36.57 5.94 -49.30
N ASP A 271 36.98 4.86 -49.95
CA ASP A 271 36.59 3.48 -49.61
C ASP A 271 37.12 3.04 -48.24
N LEU A 272 38.35 3.44 -47.88
CA LEU A 272 38.89 3.17 -46.55
C LEU A 272 38.22 4.07 -45.49
N SER A 273 37.98 5.34 -45.81
CA SER A 273 37.21 6.25 -44.94
C SER A 273 35.81 5.71 -44.64
N SER A 274 35.07 5.19 -45.64
CA SER A 274 33.76 4.59 -45.41
C SER A 274 33.82 3.37 -44.49
N ALA A 275 34.82 2.51 -44.66
CA ALA A 275 35.03 1.35 -43.78
C ALA A 275 35.31 1.78 -42.33
N TYR A 276 36.09 2.86 -42.14
CA TYR A 276 36.31 3.44 -40.81
C TYR A 276 35.03 4.00 -40.19
N TYR A 277 34.23 4.76 -40.93
CA TYR A 277 32.96 5.30 -40.41
C TYR A 277 31.96 4.20 -40.06
N SER A 278 31.89 3.14 -40.86
CA SER A 278 31.04 1.97 -40.61
C SER A 278 31.46 1.22 -39.33
N CYS A 279 32.76 0.96 -39.15
CA CYS A 279 33.27 0.36 -37.92
C CYS A 279 33.07 1.29 -36.71
N LEU A 280 33.23 2.60 -36.87
CA LEU A 280 32.99 3.57 -35.80
C LEU A 280 31.52 3.61 -35.37
N ASP A 281 30.57 3.54 -36.32
CA ASP A 281 29.14 3.45 -36.01
C ASP A 281 28.82 2.15 -35.25
N ALA A 282 29.36 1.02 -35.69
CA ALA A 282 29.21 -0.26 -35.01
C ALA A 282 29.78 -0.24 -33.57
N VAL A 283 30.98 0.34 -33.39
CA VAL A 283 31.62 0.52 -32.07
C VAL A 283 30.80 1.46 -31.19
N ASN A 284 30.35 2.60 -31.70
CA ASN A 284 29.54 3.56 -30.92
C ASN A 284 28.18 2.99 -30.51
N LYS A 285 27.57 2.18 -31.38
CA LYS A 285 26.37 1.44 -31.03
C LYS A 285 26.63 0.47 -29.87
N LYS A 286 27.75 -0.24 -29.90
CA LYS A 286 28.15 -1.16 -28.81
C LYS A 286 28.47 -0.42 -27.51
N ILE A 287 29.16 0.73 -27.58
CA ILE A 287 29.39 1.62 -26.44
C ILE A 287 28.05 2.01 -25.82
N SER A 288 27.10 2.47 -26.63
CA SER A 288 25.76 2.86 -26.16
C SER A 288 25.02 1.69 -25.48
N GLU A 289 25.10 0.48 -26.06
CA GLU A 289 24.52 -0.73 -25.46
C GLU A 289 25.16 -1.06 -24.09
N LEU A 290 26.48 -0.96 -23.97
CA LEU A 290 27.21 -1.21 -22.72
C LEU A 290 26.95 -0.13 -21.66
N GLU A 291 26.83 1.13 -22.06
CA GLU A 291 26.50 2.26 -21.17
C GLU A 291 25.09 2.13 -20.60
N THR A 292 24.12 1.65 -21.38
CA THR A 292 22.78 1.36 -20.84
C THR A 292 22.74 0.22 -19.83
N GLY A 293 23.78 -0.63 -19.80
CA GLY A 293 23.92 -1.75 -18.88
C GLY A 293 24.78 -1.46 -17.66
N GLN A 294 25.49 -0.33 -17.62
CA GLN A 294 26.20 0.13 -16.42
C GLN A 294 25.17 0.60 -15.38
N PRO A 295 25.46 0.45 -14.07
CA PRO A 295 24.71 1.17 -13.03
C PRO A 295 24.87 2.67 -13.30
N GLY A 296 23.89 3.27 -13.97
CA GLY A 296 23.95 4.65 -14.43
C GLY A 296 23.89 5.62 -13.25
N SER A 297 24.95 6.43 -13.10
CA SER A 297 25.13 7.47 -12.07
C SER A 297 25.04 6.98 -10.62
N LEU A 298 25.75 7.65 -9.71
CA LEU A 298 25.52 7.47 -8.27
C LEU A 298 24.00 7.52 -8.03
N PRO A 299 23.38 6.46 -7.47
CA PRO A 299 21.98 6.54 -7.09
C PRO A 299 21.81 7.77 -6.20
N ALA A 300 20.83 8.60 -6.54
CA ALA A 300 20.58 9.87 -5.86
C ALA A 300 20.26 9.65 -4.37
N ASP A 301 19.75 8.46 -4.03
CA ASP A 301 19.37 8.11 -2.67
C ASP A 301 20.51 7.54 -1.81
N SER A 302 20.37 7.74 -0.51
CA SER A 302 21.34 7.34 0.51
C SER A 302 21.57 5.83 0.56
N LEU A 303 20.53 5.05 0.26
CA LEU A 303 20.59 3.59 0.31
C LEU A 303 21.38 3.00 -0.87
N GLY A 304 21.21 3.57 -2.06
CA GLY A 304 22.03 3.21 -3.21
C GLY A 304 23.51 3.57 -3.01
N ARG A 305 23.83 4.67 -2.30
CA ARG A 305 25.22 4.98 -1.93
C ARG A 305 25.82 3.92 -1.02
N GLU A 306 25.05 3.43 -0.04
CA GLU A 306 25.48 2.29 0.79
C GLU A 306 25.66 1.00 -0.02
N LYS A 307 24.81 0.74 -1.03
CA LYS A 307 24.99 -0.39 -1.95
C LYS A 307 26.35 -0.33 -2.67
N ILE A 308 26.70 0.83 -3.22
CA ILE A 308 28.00 1.03 -3.90
C ILE A 308 29.14 0.83 -2.90
N LYS A 309 29.09 1.52 -1.76
CA LYS A 309 30.10 1.41 -0.71
C LYS A 309 30.33 -0.04 -0.29
N TYR A 310 29.28 -0.82 -0.04
CA TYR A 310 29.46 -2.23 0.33
C TYR A 310 30.03 -3.08 -0.81
N SER A 311 29.69 -2.79 -2.07
CA SER A 311 30.33 -3.47 -3.22
C SER A 311 31.83 -3.16 -3.33
N GLU A 312 32.22 -1.91 -3.07
CA GLU A 312 33.62 -1.49 -3.04
C GLU A 312 34.36 -2.11 -1.85
N GLU A 313 33.71 -2.23 -0.69
CA GLU A 313 34.29 -2.92 0.47
C GLU A 313 34.48 -4.42 0.23
N VAL A 314 33.54 -5.10 -0.43
CA VAL A 314 33.70 -6.50 -0.86
C VAL A 314 34.94 -6.63 -1.75
N LEU A 315 35.07 -5.75 -2.75
CA LEU A 315 36.22 -5.76 -3.65
C LEU A 315 37.53 -5.49 -2.89
N ARG A 316 37.58 -4.46 -2.05
CA ARG A 316 38.76 -4.12 -1.25
C ARG A 316 39.19 -5.28 -0.37
N HIS A 317 38.25 -5.91 0.35
CA HIS A 317 38.54 -7.06 1.20
C HIS A 317 38.96 -8.29 0.39
N ALA A 318 38.41 -8.49 -0.81
CA ALA A 318 38.86 -9.56 -1.73
C ALA A 318 40.30 -9.34 -2.22
N ILE A 319 40.68 -8.10 -2.56
CA ILE A 319 42.05 -7.72 -2.93
C ILE A 319 43.01 -7.99 -1.77
N ASP A 320 42.62 -7.60 -0.56
CA ASP A 320 43.38 -7.82 0.67
C ASP A 320 43.38 -9.30 1.13
N SER A 321 42.72 -10.20 0.39
CA SER A 321 42.51 -11.61 0.74
C SER A 321 41.91 -11.81 2.14
N SER A 322 41.16 -10.82 2.62
CA SER A 322 40.52 -10.80 3.93
C SER A 322 39.08 -11.29 3.80
N TYR A 323 38.89 -12.58 3.47
CA TYR A 323 37.59 -13.12 3.08
C TYR A 323 36.51 -13.05 4.16
N ASP A 324 36.84 -13.22 5.45
CA ASP A 324 35.86 -13.03 6.54
C ASP A 324 35.26 -11.61 6.55
N LYS A 325 36.05 -10.59 6.17
CA LYS A 325 35.56 -9.21 6.05
C LYS A 325 34.80 -9.00 4.75
N ALA A 326 35.19 -9.69 3.68
CA ALA A 326 34.46 -9.68 2.41
C ALA A 326 33.06 -10.30 2.60
N ASP A 327 32.94 -11.36 3.39
CA ASP A 327 31.67 -12.00 3.77
C ASP A 327 30.74 -11.02 4.48
N ILE A 328 31.26 -10.27 5.47
CA ILE A 328 30.48 -9.26 6.19
C ILE A 328 30.01 -8.13 5.25
N SER A 329 30.90 -7.62 4.40
CA SER A 329 30.52 -6.57 3.43
C SER A 329 29.53 -7.10 2.39
N LEU A 330 29.64 -8.37 1.99
CA LEU A 330 28.72 -9.03 1.07
C LEU A 330 27.33 -9.20 1.70
N GLN A 331 27.25 -9.60 2.97
CA GLN A 331 25.98 -9.65 3.71
C GLN A 331 25.27 -8.29 3.73
N LYS A 332 26.02 -7.20 3.95
CA LYS A 332 25.47 -5.85 3.94
C LYS A 332 25.04 -5.43 2.53
N TYR A 333 25.83 -5.72 1.51
CA TYR A 333 25.47 -5.49 0.11
C TYR A 333 24.15 -6.18 -0.26
N MET A 334 24.03 -7.48 0.07
CA MET A 334 22.82 -8.27 -0.16
C MET A 334 21.63 -7.74 0.65
N SER A 335 21.84 -7.32 1.90
CA SER A 335 20.79 -6.72 2.73
C SER A 335 20.24 -5.44 2.11
N VAL A 336 21.12 -4.57 1.57
CA VAL A 336 20.70 -3.37 0.84
C VAL A 336 19.92 -3.72 -0.43
N GLN A 337 20.36 -4.75 -1.17
CA GLN A 337 19.64 -5.24 -2.35
C GLN A 337 18.25 -5.76 -2.00
N ASN A 338 18.14 -6.57 -0.94
CA ASN A 338 16.86 -7.05 -0.43
C ASN A 338 15.94 -5.89 -0.04
N ILE A 339 16.47 -4.85 0.61
CA ILE A 339 15.70 -3.65 0.96
C ILE A 339 15.11 -3.00 -0.28
N LEU A 340 15.93 -2.76 -1.31
CA LEU A 340 15.49 -2.14 -2.57
C LEU A 340 14.49 -3.00 -3.35
N GLU A 341 14.58 -4.32 -3.25
CA GLU A 341 13.67 -5.27 -3.89
C GLU A 341 12.38 -5.52 -3.06
N GLY A 342 12.28 -4.95 -1.85
CA GLY A 342 11.16 -5.15 -0.95
C GLY A 342 11.15 -6.52 -0.23
N LEU A 343 12.26 -7.26 -0.28
CA LEU A 343 12.45 -8.52 0.41
C LEU A 343 12.83 -8.27 1.88
N LYS A 344 12.35 -9.13 2.78
CA LYS A 344 12.58 -9.06 4.24
C LYS A 344 13.22 -10.36 4.70
N LEU A 345 14.55 -10.45 4.60
CA LEU A 345 15.27 -11.71 4.83
C LEU A 345 16.09 -11.69 6.12
N ASP A 346 16.84 -10.61 6.38
CA ASP A 346 17.64 -10.43 7.59
C ASP A 346 17.28 -9.10 8.26
N ILE A 347 16.07 -9.06 8.84
CA ILE A 347 15.49 -7.85 9.45
C ILE A 347 16.45 -7.17 10.45
N PRO A 348 17.13 -7.89 11.38
CA PRO A 348 18.07 -7.25 12.29
C PRO A 348 19.24 -6.54 11.59
N LEU A 349 19.85 -7.19 10.59
CA LEU A 349 20.94 -6.58 9.82
C LEU A 349 20.43 -5.42 8.96
N GLU A 350 19.28 -5.58 8.30
CA GLU A 350 18.62 -4.56 7.49
C GLU A 350 18.31 -3.31 8.32
N LEU A 351 17.74 -3.47 9.53
CA LEU A 351 17.49 -2.36 10.47
C LEU A 351 18.79 -1.71 10.97
N SER A 352 19.85 -2.50 11.18
CA SER A 352 21.17 -1.97 11.58
C SER A 352 21.82 -1.09 10.50
N ILE A 353 21.43 -1.24 9.23
CA ILE A 353 21.85 -0.37 8.11
C ILE A 353 20.92 0.84 8.02
N LEU A 354 19.61 0.63 8.11
CA LEU A 354 18.60 1.69 7.90
C LEU A 354 18.58 2.74 9.02
N LYS A 355 18.68 2.36 10.30
CA LYS A 355 18.57 3.33 11.42
C LYS A 355 19.73 4.35 11.44
N PRO A 356 21.01 3.95 11.26
CA PRO A 356 22.09 4.92 11.10
C PRO A 356 21.94 5.78 9.85
N LEU A 357 21.42 5.22 8.75
CA LEU A 357 21.21 5.96 7.50
C LEU A 357 20.14 7.05 7.67
N LEU A 358 19.05 6.75 8.37
CA LEU A 358 18.03 7.73 8.75
C LEU A 358 18.64 8.86 9.58
N THR A 359 19.45 8.51 10.58
CA THR A 359 20.11 9.49 11.45
C THR A 359 21.05 10.40 10.65
N ALA A 360 21.82 9.84 9.72
CA ALA A 360 22.74 10.60 8.87
C ALA A 360 21.98 11.55 7.92
N ALA A 361 20.94 11.05 7.22
CA ALA A 361 20.13 11.86 6.31
C ALA A 361 19.42 13.02 7.03
N CYS A 362 18.88 12.77 8.24
CA CYS A 362 18.29 13.81 9.06
C CYS A 362 19.34 14.82 9.55
N GLY A 363 20.53 14.38 9.94
CA GLY A 363 21.63 15.26 10.35
C GLY A 363 22.06 16.21 9.22
N GLU A 364 22.19 15.68 7.99
CA GLU A 364 22.46 16.48 6.80
C GLU A 364 21.34 17.49 6.53
N LEU A 365 20.07 17.06 6.64
CA LEU A 365 18.91 17.93 6.44
C LEU A 365 18.93 19.11 7.44
N PHE A 366 19.12 18.81 8.72
CA PHE A 366 19.15 19.82 9.77
C PHE A 366 20.34 20.79 9.60
N SER A 367 21.48 20.27 9.14
CA SER A 367 22.65 21.10 8.85
C SER A 367 22.37 22.08 7.70
N ILE A 368 21.76 21.61 6.60
CA ILE A 368 21.43 22.47 5.47
C ILE A 368 20.38 23.52 5.87
N CYS A 369 19.32 23.13 6.57
CA CYS A 369 18.29 24.05 7.04
C CYS A 369 18.83 25.13 8.00
N SER A 370 19.77 24.77 8.87
CA SER A 370 20.36 25.72 9.83
C SER A 370 21.43 26.63 9.21
N ALA A 371 21.98 26.27 8.04
CA ALA A 371 22.99 27.06 7.35
C ALA A 371 22.40 28.26 6.59
N GLY A 372 21.11 28.21 6.22
CA GLY A 372 20.44 29.24 5.44
C GLY A 372 20.87 29.25 3.98
N VAL A 373 20.93 30.44 3.35
CA VAL A 373 21.33 30.60 1.94
C VAL A 373 22.68 29.91 1.65
N PRO A 374 22.84 29.23 0.50
CA PRO A 374 24.08 28.56 0.14
C PRO A 374 25.20 29.58 -0.21
N GLU A 375 26.46 29.13 -0.16
CA GLU A 375 27.63 30.00 -0.41
C GLU A 375 27.60 30.63 -1.81
N ASP A 376 27.21 29.86 -2.82
CA ASP A 376 27.09 30.35 -4.19
C ASP A 376 26.03 31.45 -4.33
N TYR A 377 24.97 31.38 -3.52
CA TYR A 377 23.96 32.45 -3.46
C TYR A 377 24.54 33.72 -2.84
N ARG A 378 25.27 33.60 -1.72
CA ARG A 378 25.97 34.74 -1.09
C ARG A 378 26.97 35.38 -2.06
N ALA A 379 27.74 34.58 -2.78
CA ALA A 379 28.70 35.04 -3.78
C ALA A 379 28.02 35.73 -4.97
N ALA A 380 26.90 35.20 -5.45
CA ALA A 380 26.11 35.79 -6.53
C ALA A 380 25.48 37.14 -6.11
N VAL A 381 24.96 37.23 -4.88
CA VAL A 381 24.46 38.51 -4.31
C VAL A 381 25.60 39.53 -4.20
N ALA A 382 26.77 39.12 -3.67
CA ALA A 382 27.93 40.00 -3.54
C ALA A 382 28.47 40.49 -4.90
N SER A 383 28.29 39.69 -5.96
CA SER A 383 28.69 40.03 -7.32
C SER A 383 27.64 40.86 -8.09
N GLY A 384 26.47 41.10 -7.49
CA GLY A 384 25.38 41.86 -8.12
C GLY A 384 24.67 41.13 -9.25
N GLU A 385 24.62 39.79 -9.20
CA GLU A 385 24.00 38.96 -10.24
C GLU A 385 22.48 39.24 -10.38
N PRO A 386 21.89 39.08 -11.58
CA PRO A 386 20.47 39.29 -11.81
C PRO A 386 19.58 38.33 -11.02
N ALA A 387 18.35 38.76 -10.71
CA ALA A 387 17.36 37.97 -9.96
C ALA A 387 17.05 36.59 -10.55
N VAL A 388 17.21 36.40 -11.87
CA VAL A 388 17.03 35.10 -12.54
C VAL A 388 18.11 34.10 -12.12
N VAL A 389 19.36 34.55 -11.98
CA VAL A 389 20.49 33.72 -11.54
C VAL A 389 20.32 33.35 -10.07
N LEU A 390 20.00 34.33 -9.22
CA LEU A 390 19.68 34.11 -7.80
C LEU A 390 18.50 33.14 -7.62
N GLY A 391 17.46 33.29 -8.43
CA GLY A 391 16.31 32.38 -8.46
C GLY A 391 16.68 30.95 -8.87
N SER A 392 17.61 30.77 -9.81
CA SER A 392 18.10 29.45 -10.22
C SER A 392 18.88 28.76 -9.10
N ILE A 393 19.81 29.47 -8.45
CA ILE A 393 20.60 28.94 -7.33
C ILE A 393 19.69 28.57 -6.16
N LYS A 394 18.69 29.42 -5.87
CA LYS A 394 17.67 29.15 -4.86
C LYS A 394 16.84 27.91 -5.20
N ALA A 395 16.41 27.75 -6.46
CA ALA A 395 15.64 26.59 -6.90
C ALA A 395 16.46 25.29 -6.81
N GLU A 396 17.74 25.32 -7.16
CA GLU A 396 18.65 24.19 -7.02
C GLU A 396 18.84 23.78 -5.55
N HIS A 397 19.02 24.77 -4.66
CA HIS A 397 19.08 24.53 -3.21
C HIS A 397 17.79 23.91 -2.66
N MET A 398 16.62 24.39 -3.08
CA MET A 398 15.32 23.82 -2.69
C MET A 398 15.12 22.40 -3.25
N SER A 399 15.62 22.13 -4.47
CA SER A 399 15.60 20.79 -5.07
C SER A 399 16.46 19.81 -4.26
N ALA A 400 17.63 20.23 -3.79
CA ALA A 400 18.50 19.41 -2.95
C ALA A 400 17.82 19.06 -1.60
N LEU A 401 17.22 20.05 -0.94
CA LEU A 401 16.44 19.85 0.29
C LEU A 401 15.26 18.89 0.07
N SER A 402 14.52 19.06 -1.03
CA SER A 402 13.38 18.20 -1.37
C SER A 402 13.81 16.76 -1.63
N SER A 403 14.97 16.56 -2.29
CA SER A 403 15.55 15.24 -2.52
C SER A 403 15.90 14.55 -1.19
N LEU A 404 16.53 15.28 -0.26
CA LEU A 404 16.91 14.73 1.04
C LEU A 404 15.70 14.36 1.90
N ILE A 405 14.60 15.10 1.77
CA ILE A 405 13.33 14.77 2.43
C ILE A 405 12.70 13.52 1.83
N SER A 406 12.77 13.36 0.51
CA SER A 406 12.33 12.12 -0.15
C SER A 406 13.14 10.93 0.34
N ASP A 407 14.44 11.09 0.53
CA ASP A 407 15.33 10.08 1.12
C ASP A 407 14.91 9.71 2.55
N VAL A 408 14.72 10.71 3.42
CA VAL A 408 14.27 10.51 4.81
C VAL A 408 12.94 9.74 4.85
N LYS A 409 11.97 10.13 4.01
CA LYS A 409 10.66 9.46 3.91
C LYS A 409 10.81 8.01 3.44
N SER A 410 11.67 7.77 2.45
CA SER A 410 11.91 6.42 1.89
C SER A 410 12.58 5.50 2.90
N ILE A 411 13.63 5.96 3.59
CA ILE A 411 14.31 5.20 4.64
C ILE A 411 13.33 4.89 5.78
N THR A 412 12.54 5.87 6.19
CA THR A 412 11.50 5.70 7.21
C THR A 412 10.50 4.61 6.81
N TRP A 413 10.05 4.61 5.55
CA TRP A 413 9.16 3.58 5.03
C TRP A 413 9.80 2.19 5.10
N TYR A 414 11.07 2.05 4.71
CA TYR A 414 11.78 0.77 4.81
C TYR A 414 11.92 0.27 6.25
N ILE A 415 12.10 1.17 7.23
CA ILE A 415 12.14 0.83 8.66
C ILE A 415 10.76 0.37 9.12
N LYS A 416 9.68 1.10 8.79
CA LYS A 416 8.30 0.75 9.15
C LYS A 416 7.89 -0.64 8.66
N GLU A 417 8.35 -1.04 7.47
CA GLU A 417 8.06 -2.36 6.92
C GLU A 417 8.80 -3.51 7.63
N ARG A 418 9.81 -3.20 8.46
CA ARG A 418 10.72 -4.19 9.07
C ARG A 418 10.65 -4.22 10.59
N GLU A 419 10.48 -3.06 11.21
CA GLU A 419 10.36 -2.92 12.65
C GLU A 419 8.95 -3.32 13.10
N SER A 420 8.86 -4.50 13.72
CA SER A 420 7.59 -5.04 14.21
C SER A 420 7.25 -4.52 15.61
N ASP A 421 8.25 -4.01 16.34
CA ASP A 421 8.05 -3.39 17.64
C ASP A 421 7.58 -1.94 17.45
N SER A 422 6.28 -1.73 17.68
CA SER A 422 5.63 -0.44 17.50
C SER A 422 6.16 0.63 18.47
N ALA A 423 6.62 0.25 19.66
CA ALA A 423 7.20 1.17 20.62
C ALA A 423 8.60 1.64 20.18
N LEU A 424 9.43 0.73 19.66
CA LEU A 424 10.72 1.08 19.07
C LEU A 424 10.55 1.94 17.81
N LEU A 425 9.61 1.57 16.93
CA LEU A 425 9.30 2.35 15.73
C LEU A 425 8.81 3.75 16.10
N GLN A 426 7.91 3.87 17.08
CA GLN A 426 7.44 5.17 17.57
C GLN A 426 8.59 6.00 18.15
N ALA A 427 9.48 5.39 18.93
CA ALA A 427 10.62 6.07 19.52
C ALA A 427 11.58 6.62 18.44
N ASP A 428 11.89 5.80 17.43
CA ASP A 428 12.74 6.19 16.30
C ASP A 428 12.15 7.38 15.53
N LEU A 429 10.85 7.34 15.20
CA LEU A 429 10.17 8.44 14.48
C LEU A 429 10.02 9.70 15.34
N SER A 430 9.72 9.54 16.63
CA SER A 430 9.58 10.68 17.55
C SER A 430 10.90 11.41 17.73
N SER A 431 12.02 10.67 17.74
CA SER A 431 13.37 11.24 17.80
C SER A 431 13.66 12.11 16.57
N VAL A 432 13.33 11.63 15.36
CA VAL A 432 13.52 12.39 14.12
C VAL A 432 12.63 13.63 14.08
N MET A 433 11.35 13.47 14.44
CA MET A 433 10.40 14.58 14.50
C MET A 433 10.86 15.67 15.48
N LYS A 434 11.38 15.28 16.64
CA LYS A 434 11.99 16.21 17.60
C LYS A 434 13.17 16.95 16.98
N GLY A 435 14.03 16.27 16.23
CA GLY A 435 15.12 16.92 15.50
C GLY A 435 14.64 17.98 14.50
N CYS A 436 13.54 17.71 13.79
CA CYS A 436 12.90 18.70 12.91
C CYS A 436 12.39 19.91 13.71
N LEU A 437 11.67 19.69 14.81
CA LEU A 437 11.15 20.75 15.69
C LEU A 437 12.29 21.59 16.30
N ASP A 438 13.37 20.96 16.73
CA ASP A 438 14.56 21.63 17.27
C ASP A 438 15.35 22.41 16.20
N THR A 439 15.09 22.16 14.91
CA THR A 439 15.71 22.85 13.78
C THR A 439 14.93 24.08 13.35
N ILE A 440 13.60 24.07 13.42
CA ILE A 440 12.74 25.21 13.07
C ILE A 440 13.22 26.56 13.65
N PRO A 441 13.51 26.70 14.97
CA PRO A 441 13.96 27.98 15.53
C PRO A 441 15.39 28.36 15.14
N LYS A 442 16.16 27.45 14.51
CA LYS A 442 17.55 27.66 14.07
C LYS A 442 17.64 28.06 12.60
N ILE A 443 16.54 28.04 11.85
CA ILE A 443 16.50 28.46 10.44
C ILE A 443 16.76 29.99 10.40
N PRO A 444 17.82 30.45 9.71
CA PRO A 444 18.13 31.88 9.61
C PRO A 444 17.01 32.68 8.94
N GLN A 445 16.88 33.96 9.32
CA GLN A 445 16.01 34.92 8.64
C GLN A 445 16.70 35.47 7.39
N ASP A 446 16.62 34.72 6.29
CA ASP A 446 17.24 35.04 5.00
C ASP A 446 16.31 34.76 3.80
N ASP A 447 16.82 34.91 2.58
CA ASP A 447 16.03 34.79 1.35
C ASP A 447 15.46 33.39 1.08
N VAL A 448 15.89 32.36 1.84
CA VAL A 448 15.34 30.99 1.75
C VAL A 448 14.53 30.59 2.99
N HIS A 449 14.36 31.50 3.96
CA HIS A 449 13.68 31.24 5.24
C HIS A 449 12.29 30.63 5.06
N ASP A 450 11.40 31.33 4.36
CA ASP A 450 9.99 30.93 4.23
C ASP A 450 9.86 29.57 3.54
N ASP A 451 10.60 29.34 2.46
CA ASP A 451 10.56 28.09 1.71
C ASP A 451 11.12 26.91 2.55
N THR A 452 12.23 27.15 3.26
CA THR A 452 12.84 26.14 4.15
C THR A 452 11.88 25.80 5.30
N LEU A 453 11.23 26.81 5.88
CA LEU A 453 10.28 26.64 6.98
C LEU A 453 9.05 25.83 6.54
N VAL A 454 8.50 26.11 5.36
CA VAL A 454 7.38 25.35 4.78
C VAL A 454 7.78 23.87 4.63
N ILE A 455 8.93 23.62 4.01
CA ILE A 455 9.43 22.27 3.74
C ILE A 455 9.64 21.46 5.04
N VAL A 456 10.24 22.06 6.08
CA VAL A 456 10.45 21.39 7.38
C VAL A 456 9.12 21.15 8.10
N LYS A 457 8.17 22.08 8.04
CA LYS A 457 6.83 21.92 8.62
C LYS A 457 6.04 20.79 7.95
N GLU A 458 6.13 20.66 6.62
CA GLU A 458 5.52 19.54 5.89
C GLU A 458 6.09 18.18 6.33
N LEU A 459 7.41 18.12 6.60
CA LEU A 459 8.03 16.91 7.12
C LEU A 459 7.58 16.59 8.56
N VAL A 460 7.47 17.59 9.43
CA VAL A 460 6.92 17.42 10.80
C VAL A 460 5.48 16.90 10.74
N SER A 461 4.64 17.48 9.87
CA SER A 461 3.26 17.04 9.66
C SER A 461 3.20 15.58 9.19
N TRP A 462 4.08 15.20 8.26
CA TRP A 462 4.19 13.83 7.79
C TRP A 462 4.59 12.84 8.90
N PHE A 463 5.61 13.14 9.71
CA PHE A 463 6.00 12.28 10.84
C PHE A 463 4.90 12.19 11.91
N ASN A 464 4.21 13.30 12.20
CA ASN A 464 3.06 13.30 13.12
C ASN A 464 1.96 12.36 12.64
N ASN A 465 1.67 12.34 11.33
CA ASN A 465 0.71 11.41 10.74
C ASN A 465 1.18 9.96 10.86
N GLU A 466 2.43 9.65 10.53
CA GLU A 466 2.97 8.29 10.64
C GLU A 466 2.98 7.77 12.09
N ILE A 467 3.36 8.60 13.06
CA ILE A 467 3.31 8.25 14.49
C ILE A 467 1.86 8.01 14.93
N SER A 468 0.91 8.80 14.42
CA SER A 468 -0.51 8.61 14.71
C SER A 468 -1.00 7.26 14.18
N LEU A 469 -0.67 6.90 12.94
CA LEU A 469 -1.01 5.60 12.34
C LEU A 469 -0.43 4.40 13.12
N ILE A 470 0.75 4.55 13.72
CA ILE A 470 1.34 3.49 14.57
C ILE A 470 0.56 3.36 15.88
N ARG A 471 0.22 4.49 16.51
CA ARG A 471 -0.63 4.51 17.72
C ARG A 471 -2.04 3.99 17.45
N GLU A 472 -2.60 4.23 16.27
CA GLU A 472 -3.87 3.65 15.82
C GLU A 472 -3.84 2.12 15.86
N GLN A 473 -2.75 1.55 15.35
CA GLN A 473 -2.56 0.11 15.27
C GLN A 473 -2.38 -0.50 16.68
N GLU A 474 -1.63 0.16 17.57
CA GLU A 474 -1.46 -0.27 18.97
C GLU A 474 -2.77 -0.22 19.77
N ILE A 475 -3.54 0.87 19.66
CA ILE A 475 -4.81 1.03 20.39
C ILE A 475 -5.85 0.03 19.88
N ALA A 476 -5.94 -0.15 18.56
CA ALA A 476 -6.88 -1.09 17.97
C ALA A 476 -6.54 -2.55 18.29
N THR A 477 -5.26 -2.93 18.37
CA THR A 477 -4.83 -4.30 18.67
C THR A 477 -4.81 -4.60 20.17
N GLY A 478 -4.36 -3.68 21.03
CA GLY A 478 -4.31 -3.87 22.48
C GLY A 478 -5.68 -3.92 23.16
N LEU A 479 -6.60 -3.03 22.77
CA LEU A 479 -7.96 -3.01 23.33
C LEU A 479 -8.79 -4.21 22.83
N SER A 480 -8.69 -4.57 21.54
CA SER A 480 -9.45 -5.68 20.98
C SER A 480 -8.96 -7.05 21.44
N SER A 481 -7.65 -7.25 21.58
CA SER A 481 -7.10 -8.51 22.11
C SER A 481 -7.33 -8.66 23.62
N GLY A 482 -7.23 -7.58 24.39
CA GLY A 482 -7.51 -7.56 25.82
C GLY A 482 -8.98 -7.81 26.15
N LEU A 483 -9.91 -7.17 25.41
CA LEU A 483 -11.35 -7.41 25.54
C LEU A 483 -11.73 -8.83 25.12
N LYS A 484 -11.20 -9.31 23.98
CA LYS A 484 -11.45 -10.67 23.51
C LYS A 484 -10.98 -11.73 24.51
N ALA A 485 -9.80 -11.56 25.10
CA ALA A 485 -9.29 -12.49 26.10
C ALA A 485 -10.12 -12.49 27.40
N LEU A 486 -10.75 -11.36 27.76
CA LEU A 486 -11.69 -11.29 28.88
C LEU A 486 -13.03 -11.94 28.53
N ASP A 487 -13.56 -11.71 27.32
CA ASP A 487 -14.82 -12.29 26.86
C ASP A 487 -14.71 -13.82 26.71
N ASP A 488 -13.61 -14.32 26.14
CA ASP A 488 -13.34 -15.76 26.02
C ASP A 488 -13.30 -16.40 27.44
N LYS A 489 -12.63 -15.77 28.40
CA LYS A 489 -12.59 -16.25 29.80
C LYS A 489 -13.93 -16.20 30.52
N ILE A 490 -14.72 -15.14 30.31
CA ILE A 490 -16.06 -15.02 30.89
C ILE A 490 -16.97 -16.10 30.31
N SER A 491 -16.85 -16.40 29.02
CA SER A 491 -17.58 -17.48 28.35
C SER A 491 -17.23 -18.85 28.94
N ASP A 492 -15.94 -19.15 29.08
CA ASP A 492 -15.48 -20.42 29.68
C ASP A 492 -16.00 -20.59 31.12
N LEU A 493 -15.91 -19.54 31.94
CA LEU A 493 -16.41 -19.57 33.32
C LEU A 493 -17.93 -19.65 33.40
N ALA A 494 -18.66 -19.11 32.43
CA ALA A 494 -20.13 -19.23 32.37
C ALA A 494 -20.56 -20.67 32.11
N GLU A 495 -19.84 -21.40 31.26
CA GLU A 495 -20.06 -22.84 31.03
C GLU A 495 -19.77 -23.68 32.28
N ASP A 496 -18.69 -23.35 33.00
CA ASP A 496 -18.35 -23.98 34.29
C ASP A 496 -19.38 -23.67 35.38
N TYR A 497 -19.95 -22.45 35.39
CA TYR A 497 -21.02 -22.04 36.31
C TYR A 497 -22.29 -22.87 36.09
N LEU A 498 -22.71 -23.05 34.83
CA LEU A 498 -23.87 -23.87 34.47
C LEU A 498 -23.64 -25.33 34.85
N THR A 499 -22.44 -25.85 34.59
CA THR A 499 -22.04 -27.21 34.98
C THR A 499 -22.08 -27.41 36.51
N ALA A 500 -21.67 -26.40 37.28
CA ALA A 500 -21.74 -26.42 38.74
C ALA A 500 -23.19 -26.38 39.26
N LEU A 501 -24.08 -25.64 38.59
CA LEU A 501 -25.51 -25.62 38.89
C LEU A 501 -26.19 -26.97 38.59
N ASP A 502 -25.91 -27.55 37.42
CA ASP A 502 -26.42 -28.87 37.02
C ASP A 502 -25.97 -29.99 37.98
N SER A 503 -24.75 -29.86 38.48
CA SER A 503 -24.17 -30.75 39.49
C SER A 503 -24.66 -30.45 40.92
N ARG A 504 -25.57 -29.48 41.10
CA ARG A 504 -26.11 -28.98 42.38
C ARG A 504 -25.04 -28.49 43.37
N ASN A 505 -23.87 -28.09 42.88
CA ASN A 505 -22.78 -27.59 43.69
C ASN A 505 -22.87 -26.05 43.83
N LEU A 506 -23.80 -25.61 44.68
CA LEU A 506 -24.11 -24.19 44.87
C LEU A 506 -22.91 -23.36 45.38
N SER A 507 -22.02 -23.96 46.17
CA SER A 507 -20.82 -23.28 46.65
C SER A 507 -19.80 -23.01 45.54
N LEU A 508 -19.65 -23.95 44.61
CA LEU A 508 -18.79 -23.78 43.44
C LEU A 508 -19.40 -22.79 42.45
N ALA A 509 -20.70 -22.90 42.19
CA ALA A 509 -21.43 -21.95 41.35
C ALA A 509 -21.30 -20.52 41.88
N GLN A 510 -21.42 -20.30 43.19
CA GLN A 510 -21.28 -18.97 43.78
C GLN A 510 -19.84 -18.43 43.71
N SER A 511 -18.83 -19.29 43.78
CA SER A 511 -17.42 -18.91 43.57
C SER A 511 -17.16 -18.48 42.12
N ILE A 512 -17.61 -19.27 41.15
CA ILE A 512 -17.44 -18.99 39.72
C ILE A 512 -18.20 -17.71 39.35
N LYS A 513 -19.40 -17.50 39.90
CA LYS A 513 -20.16 -16.26 39.69
C LYS A 513 -19.43 -15.01 40.19
N SER A 514 -18.79 -15.09 41.35
CA SER A 514 -17.98 -13.98 41.88
C SER A 514 -16.79 -13.65 40.95
N GLU A 515 -16.16 -14.66 40.36
CA GLU A 515 -15.05 -14.49 39.42
C GLU A 515 -15.51 -13.89 38.08
N ILE A 516 -16.68 -14.31 37.58
CA ILE A 516 -17.35 -13.70 36.42
C ILE A 516 -17.66 -12.21 36.69
N ASP A 517 -18.16 -11.89 37.88
CA ASP A 517 -18.51 -10.51 38.24
C ASP A 517 -17.26 -9.61 38.34
N GLU A 518 -16.15 -10.12 38.88
CA GLU A 518 -14.86 -9.40 38.90
C GLU A 518 -14.28 -9.17 37.50
N LEU A 519 -14.30 -10.19 36.63
CA LEU A 519 -13.84 -10.05 35.24
C LEU A 519 -14.73 -9.10 34.44
N SER A 520 -16.04 -9.11 34.70
CA SER A 520 -17.01 -8.19 34.10
C SER A 520 -16.81 -6.74 34.56
N ALA A 521 -16.50 -6.53 35.84
CA ALA A 521 -16.12 -5.21 36.37
C ALA A 521 -14.82 -4.71 35.74
N ARG A 522 -13.80 -5.58 35.62
CA ARG A 522 -12.53 -5.23 34.96
C ARG A 522 -12.69 -4.89 33.49
N ARG A 523 -13.60 -5.60 32.79
CA ARG A 523 -14.01 -5.26 31.43
C ARG A 523 -14.63 -3.86 31.39
N SER A 524 -15.55 -3.54 32.30
CA SER A 524 -16.17 -2.21 32.44
C SER A 524 -15.16 -1.10 32.72
N ASP A 525 -14.17 -1.33 33.60
CA ASP A 525 -13.13 -0.35 33.92
C ASP A 525 -12.25 -0.01 32.70
N MET A 526 -12.00 -1.00 31.83
CA MET A 526 -11.28 -0.80 30.57
C MET A 526 -12.08 0.08 29.59
N TYR A 527 -13.42 -0.06 29.56
CA TYR A 527 -14.31 0.83 28.81
C TYR A 527 -14.33 2.24 29.37
N GLU A 528 -14.47 2.35 30.69
CA GLU A 528 -14.60 3.64 31.36
C GLU A 528 -13.30 4.45 31.25
N SER A 529 -12.13 3.79 31.37
CA SER A 529 -10.83 4.41 31.09
C SER A 529 -10.70 4.87 29.63
N ALA A 530 -11.20 4.08 28.66
CA ALA A 530 -11.19 4.46 27.25
C ALA A 530 -12.10 5.67 26.95
N SER A 531 -13.26 5.72 27.61
CA SER A 531 -14.25 6.81 27.52
C SER A 531 -13.76 8.09 28.21
N GLN A 532 -13.18 8.00 29.40
CA GLN A 532 -12.61 9.15 30.12
C GLN A 532 -11.47 9.81 29.33
N GLU A 533 -10.62 9.01 28.69
CA GLU A 533 -9.53 9.53 27.87
C GLU A 533 -10.05 10.14 26.55
N GLN A 534 -11.15 9.63 26.00
CA GLN A 534 -11.87 10.28 24.90
C GLN A 534 -12.49 11.63 25.33
N ALA A 535 -13.07 11.69 26.53
CA ALA A 535 -13.61 12.91 27.10
C ALA A 535 -12.52 13.97 27.34
N LYS A 536 -11.32 13.57 27.79
CA LYS A 536 -10.17 14.48 27.90
C LYS A 536 -9.74 15.05 26.55
N LEU A 537 -9.71 14.23 25.50
CA LEU A 537 -9.37 14.68 24.14
C LEU A 537 -10.43 15.62 23.56
N LEU A 538 -11.72 15.42 23.88
CA LEU A 538 -12.79 16.35 23.53
C LEU A 538 -12.65 17.68 24.27
N ALA A 539 -12.37 17.67 25.57
CA ALA A 539 -12.12 18.88 26.34
C ALA A 539 -10.89 19.65 25.81
N GLN A 540 -9.82 18.94 25.45
CA GLN A 540 -8.63 19.52 24.84
C GLN A 540 -8.94 20.14 23.47
N LYS A 541 -9.82 19.53 22.68
CA LYS A 541 -10.30 20.09 21.41
C LYS A 541 -11.06 21.39 21.64
N GLU A 542 -12.02 21.41 22.56
CA GLU A 542 -12.81 22.62 22.86
C GLU A 542 -11.91 23.77 23.32
N GLU A 543 -10.90 23.49 24.14
CA GLU A 543 -9.95 24.51 24.60
C GLU A 543 -9.06 25.04 23.46
N LEU A 544 -8.65 24.18 22.52
CA LEU A 544 -7.90 24.60 21.34
C LEU A 544 -8.76 25.38 20.35
N GLU A 545 -10.04 25.02 20.19
CA GLU A 545 -10.99 25.75 19.34
C GLU A 545 -11.26 27.15 19.90
N ALA A 546 -11.43 27.28 21.22
CA ALA A 546 -11.60 28.57 21.89
C ALA A 546 -10.36 29.47 21.72
N ARG A 547 -9.15 28.91 21.90
CA ARG A 547 -7.89 29.64 21.69
C ARG A 547 -7.68 30.03 20.23
N LEU A 548 -8.13 29.20 19.29
CA LEU A 548 -8.06 29.49 17.86
C LEU A 548 -8.97 30.66 17.50
N GLU A 549 -10.18 30.68 18.06
CA GLU A 549 -11.14 31.77 17.87
C GLU A 549 -10.60 33.10 18.44
N GLU A 550 -9.93 33.06 19.60
CA GLU A 550 -9.25 34.21 20.18
C GLU A 550 -8.06 34.68 19.32
N ALA A 551 -7.22 33.77 18.82
CA ALA A 551 -6.09 34.09 17.95
C ALA A 551 -6.54 34.72 16.62
N LEU A 552 -7.61 34.19 16.03
CA LEU A 552 -8.25 34.75 14.82
C LEU A 552 -8.88 36.12 15.09
N GLY A 553 -9.52 36.31 16.26
CA GLY A 553 -10.08 37.58 16.69
C GLY A 553 -9.03 38.68 16.90
N ASN A 554 -7.82 38.30 17.32
CA ASN A 554 -6.68 39.20 17.51
C ASN A 554 -5.84 39.41 16.24
N GLY A 555 -6.13 38.70 15.14
CA GLY A 555 -5.41 38.79 13.88
C GLY A 555 -4.03 38.11 13.89
N ASP A 556 -3.77 37.23 14.87
CA ASP A 556 -2.51 36.50 14.99
C ASP A 556 -2.53 35.24 14.13
N SER A 557 -2.22 35.42 12.84
CA SER A 557 -2.28 34.36 11.83
C SER A 557 -1.27 33.23 12.04
N ILE A 558 -0.20 33.48 12.79
CA ILE A 558 0.83 32.48 13.11
C ILE A 558 0.31 31.56 14.22
N LEU A 559 -0.19 32.13 15.31
CA LEU A 559 -0.79 31.37 16.41
C LEU A 559 -2.05 30.63 15.96
N ALA A 560 -2.87 31.23 15.09
CA ALA A 560 -4.04 30.57 14.51
C ALA A 560 -3.65 29.38 13.62
N GLY A 561 -2.55 29.47 12.86
CA GLY A 561 -2.00 28.36 12.09
C GLY A 561 -1.52 27.20 12.97
N GLU A 562 -0.78 27.51 14.05
CA GLU A 562 -0.30 26.51 15.01
C GLU A 562 -1.44 25.81 15.77
N LEU A 563 -2.49 26.56 16.13
CA LEU A 563 -3.68 26.01 16.78
C LEU A 563 -4.52 25.15 15.84
N LEU A 564 -4.62 25.50 14.55
CA LEU A 564 -5.27 24.69 13.52
C LEU A 564 -4.56 23.34 13.32
N ASP A 565 -3.23 23.33 13.32
CA ASP A 565 -2.42 22.11 13.20
C ASP A 565 -2.58 21.21 14.44
N LEU A 566 -2.61 21.81 15.65
CA LEU A 566 -2.92 21.08 16.88
C LEU A 566 -4.34 20.51 16.87
N LEU A 567 -5.31 21.27 16.35
CA LEU A 567 -6.70 20.84 16.20
C LEU A 567 -6.83 19.66 15.25
N ALA A 568 -6.08 19.66 14.15
CA ALA A 568 -6.05 18.56 13.20
C ALA A 568 -5.51 17.29 13.86
N SER A 569 -4.45 17.39 14.68
CA SER A 569 -3.89 16.26 15.44
C SER A 569 -4.88 15.68 16.47
N VAL A 570 -5.60 16.54 17.21
CA VAL A 570 -6.61 16.10 18.17
C VAL A 570 -7.84 15.50 17.46
N ASN A 571 -8.28 16.07 16.35
CA ASN A 571 -9.40 15.51 15.56
C ASN A 571 -9.06 14.15 14.97
N THR A 572 -7.84 13.95 14.47
CA THR A 572 -7.36 12.64 14.03
C THR A 572 -7.40 11.64 15.19
N SER A 573 -6.86 12.01 16.36
CA SER A 573 -6.91 11.20 17.60
C SER A 573 -8.33 10.82 18.04
N LEU A 574 -9.31 11.72 17.84
CA LEU A 574 -10.73 11.49 18.12
C LEU A 574 -11.40 10.54 17.12
N SER A 575 -11.14 10.72 15.81
CA SER A 575 -11.67 9.82 14.76
C SER A 575 -11.19 8.37 14.95
N ILE A 576 -9.95 8.20 15.41
CA ILE A 576 -9.34 6.90 15.71
C ILE A 576 -10.04 6.20 16.87
N ARG A 577 -10.26 6.91 17.99
CA ARG A 577 -10.98 6.35 19.14
C ARG A 577 -12.43 6.07 18.82
N SER A 578 -13.09 6.90 18.01
CA SER A 578 -14.45 6.63 17.51
C SER A 578 -14.52 5.27 16.82
N ASN A 579 -13.62 4.99 15.88
CA ASN A 579 -13.60 3.71 15.15
C ASN A 579 -13.34 2.49 16.06
N ALA A 580 -12.55 2.65 17.13
CA ALA A 580 -12.36 1.61 18.13
C ALA A 580 -13.63 1.39 18.97
N THR A 581 -14.27 2.47 19.43
CA THR A 581 -15.56 2.45 20.14
C THR A 581 -16.68 1.89 19.27
N ASP A 582 -16.67 2.12 17.96
CA ASP A 582 -17.65 1.62 16.99
C ASP A 582 -17.51 0.11 16.75
N LYS A 583 -16.28 -0.40 16.62
CA LYS A 583 -16.03 -1.85 16.53
C LYS A 583 -16.49 -2.57 17.80
N VAL A 584 -16.26 -1.97 18.96
CA VAL A 584 -16.66 -2.55 20.21
C VAL A 584 -18.18 -2.47 20.43
N SER A 585 -18.80 -1.35 20.04
CA SER A 585 -20.26 -1.21 19.99
C SER A 585 -20.89 -2.25 19.04
N SER A 586 -20.22 -2.59 17.93
CA SER A 586 -20.68 -3.63 17.01
C SER A 586 -20.60 -5.04 17.61
N ALA A 587 -19.57 -5.34 18.40
CA ALA A 587 -19.43 -6.62 19.09
C ALA A 587 -20.45 -6.79 20.23
N ILE A 588 -20.69 -5.72 21.00
CA ILE A 588 -21.75 -5.69 22.02
C ILE A 588 -23.13 -5.85 21.38
N ASN A 589 -23.40 -5.17 20.26
CA ASN A 589 -24.66 -5.31 19.53
C ASN A 589 -24.86 -6.72 18.99
N ALA A 590 -23.80 -7.41 18.57
CA ALA A 590 -23.87 -8.80 18.13
C ALA A 590 -24.17 -9.76 19.30
N ALA A 591 -23.49 -9.61 20.44
CA ALA A 591 -23.75 -10.41 21.64
C ALA A 591 -25.17 -10.20 22.19
N ILE A 592 -25.67 -8.96 22.16
CA ILE A 592 -27.05 -8.64 22.52
C ILE A 592 -28.02 -9.32 21.55
N ALA A 593 -27.75 -9.29 20.24
CA ALA A 593 -28.59 -9.95 19.24
C ALA A 593 -28.65 -11.48 19.43
N ASP A 594 -27.53 -12.12 19.79
CA ASP A 594 -27.47 -13.56 20.09
C ASP A 594 -28.31 -13.89 21.33
N LEU A 595 -28.21 -13.10 22.41
CA LEU A 595 -29.06 -13.27 23.60
C LEU A 595 -30.55 -13.09 23.31
N PHE A 596 -30.92 -12.15 22.43
CA PHE A 596 -32.31 -12.01 21.97
C PHE A 596 -32.76 -13.27 21.20
N SER A 597 -31.88 -13.86 20.37
CA SER A 597 -32.18 -15.11 19.66
C SER A 597 -32.39 -16.29 20.62
N GLU A 598 -31.53 -16.42 21.65
CA GLU A 598 -31.67 -17.44 22.70
C GLU A 598 -32.96 -17.23 23.52
N PHE A 599 -33.26 -15.98 23.88
CA PHE A 599 -34.50 -15.62 24.56
C PHE A 599 -35.73 -16.05 23.74
N GLU A 600 -35.76 -15.73 22.44
CA GLU A 600 -36.85 -16.12 21.55
C GLU A 600 -36.97 -17.66 21.46
N GLU A 601 -35.85 -18.38 21.36
CA GLU A 601 -35.84 -19.84 21.31
C GLU A 601 -36.42 -20.48 22.58
N HIS A 602 -36.01 -20.01 23.76
CA HIS A 602 -36.55 -20.48 25.04
C HIS A 602 -38.02 -20.10 25.20
N LEU A 603 -38.40 -18.90 24.76
CA LEU A 603 -39.78 -18.45 24.76
C LEU A 603 -40.64 -19.35 23.88
N ASP A 604 -40.19 -19.71 22.68
CA ASP A 604 -40.91 -20.59 21.74
C ASP A 604 -41.05 -22.02 22.28
N LYS A 605 -40.01 -22.55 22.93
CA LYS A 605 -40.03 -23.88 23.59
C LYS A 605 -40.82 -23.92 24.90
N ASN A 606 -41.40 -22.81 25.35
CA ASN A 606 -42.06 -22.65 26.66
C ASN A 606 -41.12 -22.94 27.86
N SER A 607 -39.80 -22.76 27.70
CA SER A 607 -38.87 -22.81 28.84
C SER A 607 -38.82 -21.46 29.54
N LEU A 608 -39.89 -21.12 30.25
CA LEU A 608 -40.12 -19.78 30.82
C LEU A 608 -39.08 -19.33 31.88
N PRO A 609 -38.54 -20.23 32.74
CA PRO A 609 -37.45 -19.85 33.64
C PRO A 609 -36.16 -19.48 32.90
N ASP A 610 -35.81 -20.19 31.83
CA ASP A 610 -34.62 -19.91 31.02
C ASP A 610 -34.83 -18.63 30.19
N ALA A 611 -36.03 -18.42 29.64
CA ALA A 611 -36.39 -17.17 28.97
C ALA A 611 -36.31 -15.97 29.94
N LEU A 612 -36.75 -16.13 31.19
CA LEU A 612 -36.60 -15.09 32.21
C LEU A 612 -35.13 -14.84 32.57
N SER A 613 -34.30 -15.88 32.65
CA SER A 613 -32.84 -15.73 32.85
C SER A 613 -32.21 -14.91 31.73
N LYS A 614 -32.49 -15.27 30.47
CA LYS A 614 -31.96 -14.58 29.30
C LYS A 614 -32.43 -13.12 29.21
N MET A 615 -33.67 -12.84 29.60
CA MET A 615 -34.16 -11.46 29.67
C MET A 615 -33.47 -10.62 30.77
N ASN A 616 -33.08 -11.24 31.89
CA ASN A 616 -32.27 -10.57 32.91
C ASN A 616 -30.84 -10.31 32.40
N GLU A 617 -30.22 -11.26 31.69
CA GLU A 617 -28.91 -11.08 31.04
C GLU A 617 -28.95 -9.92 30.03
N ILE A 618 -29.98 -9.85 29.20
CA ILE A 618 -30.23 -8.71 28.28
C ILE A 618 -30.39 -7.40 29.06
N SER A 619 -31.15 -7.42 30.17
CA SER A 619 -31.37 -6.24 31.01
C SER A 619 -30.06 -5.70 31.60
N ASP A 620 -29.21 -6.57 32.12
CA ASP A 620 -27.95 -6.18 32.74
C ASP A 620 -26.93 -5.71 31.71
N MET A 621 -26.87 -6.34 30.53
CA MET A 621 -26.04 -5.87 29.42
C MET A 621 -26.47 -4.50 28.89
N LEU A 622 -27.77 -4.23 28.79
CA LEU A 622 -28.31 -2.94 28.34
C LEU A 622 -28.11 -1.83 29.39
N LYS A 623 -28.23 -2.15 30.69
CA LYS A 623 -27.89 -1.20 31.77
C LYS A 623 -26.41 -0.82 31.76
N GLY A 624 -25.52 -1.78 31.47
CA GLY A 624 -24.09 -1.54 31.32
C GLY A 624 -23.71 -0.81 30.03
N ASN A 625 -24.58 -0.79 29.01
CA ASN A 625 -24.29 -0.24 27.68
C ASN A 625 -25.48 0.55 27.09
N PRO A 626 -25.77 1.77 27.58
CA PRO A 626 -26.96 2.54 27.21
C PRO A 626 -27.05 2.90 25.72
N SER A 627 -25.91 2.97 25.01
CA SER A 627 -25.83 3.27 23.58
C SER A 627 -26.31 2.13 22.67
N ALA A 628 -26.39 0.88 23.16
CA ALA A 628 -26.92 -0.29 22.44
C ALA A 628 -28.46 -0.36 22.42
N SER A 629 -29.14 0.61 23.03
CA SER A 629 -30.60 0.68 23.14
C SER A 629 -31.32 0.91 21.81
N GLY A 630 -30.69 1.61 20.86
CA GLY A 630 -31.29 1.95 19.56
C GLY A 630 -31.54 0.75 18.65
N THR A 631 -30.61 -0.22 18.63
CA THR A 631 -30.69 -1.49 17.90
C THR A 631 -31.60 -2.52 18.58
N SER A 632 -31.71 -2.44 19.92
CA SER A 632 -32.49 -3.38 20.75
C SER A 632 -33.97 -3.02 20.87
N LEU A 633 -34.34 -1.76 20.61
CA LEU A 633 -35.72 -1.26 20.72
C LEU A 633 -36.75 -2.00 19.83
N PRO A 634 -36.45 -2.31 18.55
CA PRO A 634 -37.38 -3.05 17.69
C PRO A 634 -37.58 -4.49 18.16
N LEU A 635 -36.51 -5.13 18.65
CA LEU A 635 -36.53 -6.51 19.16
C LEU A 635 -37.37 -6.60 20.44
N LEU A 636 -37.15 -5.71 21.41
CA LEU A 636 -37.94 -5.62 22.64
C LEU A 636 -39.44 -5.41 22.37
N LYS A 637 -39.81 -4.60 21.35
CA LYS A 637 -41.23 -4.41 20.96
C LYS A 637 -41.84 -5.66 20.33
N SER A 638 -41.06 -6.39 19.52
CA SER A 638 -41.46 -7.67 18.94
C SER A 638 -41.70 -8.71 20.04
N ASP A 639 -40.75 -8.82 20.96
CA ASP A 639 -40.79 -9.78 22.07
C ASP A 639 -41.91 -9.49 23.06
N LEU A 640 -42.16 -8.21 23.39
CA LEU A 640 -43.30 -7.81 24.21
C LEU A 640 -44.62 -8.33 23.63
N SER A 641 -44.79 -8.21 22.31
CA SER A 641 -46.01 -8.66 21.62
C SER A 641 -46.17 -10.18 21.69
N LYS A 642 -45.06 -10.94 21.58
CA LYS A 642 -45.04 -12.40 21.73
C LYS A 642 -45.35 -12.83 23.16
N VAL A 643 -44.75 -12.20 24.16
CA VAL A 643 -44.96 -12.46 25.60
C VAL A 643 -46.40 -12.17 25.99
N GLN A 644 -46.98 -11.05 25.57
CA GLN A 644 -48.38 -10.69 25.83
C GLN A 644 -49.36 -11.70 25.22
N SER A 645 -49.07 -12.18 24.00
CA SER A 645 -49.88 -13.23 23.36
C SER A 645 -49.85 -14.55 24.14
N LYS A 646 -48.67 -14.96 24.63
CA LYS A 646 -48.52 -16.17 25.44
C LYS A 646 -49.14 -16.01 26.83
N LEU A 647 -49.06 -14.84 27.43
CA LEU A 647 -49.68 -14.53 28.72
C LEU A 647 -51.20 -14.65 28.63
N GLY A 648 -51.82 -14.07 27.60
CA GLY A 648 -53.27 -14.21 27.39
C GLY A 648 -53.73 -15.66 27.21
N LYS A 649 -52.91 -16.52 26.58
CA LYS A 649 -53.19 -17.96 26.48
C LYS A 649 -53.04 -18.67 27.82
N ALA A 650 -51.98 -18.39 28.58
CA ALA A 650 -51.75 -18.99 29.89
C ALA A 650 -52.86 -18.61 30.90
N GLU A 651 -53.34 -17.36 30.86
CA GLU A 651 -54.45 -16.87 31.69
C GLU A 651 -55.78 -17.56 31.31
N ALA A 652 -56.05 -17.76 30.02
CA ALA A 652 -57.23 -18.48 29.54
C ALA A 652 -57.20 -19.98 29.92
N GLU A 653 -56.01 -20.57 30.06
CA GLU A 653 -55.80 -21.99 30.39
C GLU A 653 -55.57 -22.25 31.88
N GLY A 654 -55.51 -21.21 32.72
CA GLY A 654 -55.30 -21.33 34.17
C GLY A 654 -53.89 -21.77 34.60
N ARG A 655 -52.87 -21.56 33.75
CA ARG A 655 -51.47 -21.94 34.02
C ARG A 655 -50.76 -20.88 34.88
N LEU A 656 -51.05 -20.87 36.17
CA LEU A 656 -50.63 -19.81 37.12
C LEU A 656 -49.10 -19.57 37.17
N THR A 657 -48.27 -20.62 37.15
CA THR A 657 -46.80 -20.50 37.17
C THR A 657 -46.21 -19.88 35.90
N ASP A 658 -46.87 -20.14 34.76
CA ASP A 658 -46.48 -19.58 33.48
C ASP A 658 -46.85 -18.10 33.42
N CYS A 659 -48.00 -17.73 34.00
CA CYS A 659 -48.42 -16.34 34.14
C CYS A 659 -47.46 -15.50 34.97
N ASP A 660 -46.91 -16.03 36.08
CA ASP A 660 -45.97 -15.30 36.93
C ASP A 660 -44.65 -15.02 36.19
N SER A 661 -44.13 -16.01 35.47
CA SER A 661 -42.90 -15.87 34.69
C SER A 661 -43.08 -14.92 33.50
N LEU A 662 -44.21 -15.02 32.78
CA LEU A 662 -44.53 -14.12 31.65
C LEU A 662 -44.81 -12.68 32.11
N LYS A 663 -45.42 -12.47 33.28
CA LYS A 663 -45.60 -11.12 33.88
C LYS A 663 -44.28 -10.50 34.32
N ALA A 664 -43.34 -11.29 34.84
CA ALA A 664 -42.00 -10.81 35.16
C ALA A 664 -41.21 -10.43 33.91
N ILE A 665 -41.27 -11.23 32.85
CA ILE A 665 -40.66 -10.93 31.54
C ILE A 665 -41.31 -9.68 30.93
N GLU A 666 -42.64 -9.56 30.94
CA GLU A 666 -43.36 -8.38 30.44
C GLU A 666 -42.96 -7.11 31.19
N LEU A 667 -42.83 -7.17 32.52
CA LEU A 667 -42.40 -6.04 33.34
C LEU A 667 -40.96 -5.60 33.00
N LEU A 668 -40.05 -6.56 32.81
CA LEU A 668 -38.66 -6.27 32.42
C LEU A 668 -38.57 -5.63 31.03
N ILE A 669 -39.27 -6.18 30.04
CA ILE A 669 -39.30 -5.61 28.67
C ILE A 669 -39.89 -4.20 28.68
N ASN A 670 -40.98 -3.97 29.41
CA ASN A 670 -41.58 -2.64 29.52
C ASN A 670 -40.62 -1.64 30.20
N THR A 671 -39.94 -2.06 31.28
CA THR A 671 -38.93 -1.23 31.96
C THR A 671 -37.77 -0.84 31.02
N LEU A 672 -37.33 -1.77 30.17
CA LEU A 672 -36.28 -1.53 29.18
C LEU A 672 -36.76 -0.60 28.04
N LEU A 673 -37.98 -0.79 27.54
CA LEU A 673 -38.58 0.09 26.53
C LEU A 673 -38.80 1.52 27.04
N GLU A 674 -39.13 1.66 28.33
CA GLU A 674 -39.28 2.94 29.02
C GLU A 674 -37.94 3.69 29.13
N SER A 675 -36.83 2.98 29.35
CA SER A 675 -35.49 3.57 29.41
C SER A 675 -34.95 4.06 28.05
N ALA A 676 -35.46 3.51 26.93
CA ALA A 676 -34.88 3.69 25.59
C ALA A 676 -35.66 4.64 24.65
N SER A 677 -36.83 5.16 25.04
CA SER A 677 -37.75 5.88 24.14
C SER A 677 -37.67 7.42 24.10
N GLY A 678 -36.77 8.05 24.86
CA GLY A 678 -36.57 9.52 24.85
C GLY A 678 -37.74 10.37 25.41
N PRO A 679 -37.51 11.66 25.76
CA PRO A 679 -38.27 12.35 26.82
C PRO A 679 -39.68 12.85 26.45
N GLY A 680 -40.03 12.99 25.17
CA GLY A 680 -41.20 13.76 24.73
C GLY A 680 -42.58 13.08 24.96
N SER A 681 -42.65 11.75 24.89
CA SER A 681 -43.92 11.02 25.13
C SER A 681 -44.15 10.63 26.60
N ASN A 682 -43.09 10.76 27.40
CA ASN A 682 -43.05 10.33 28.80
C ASN A 682 -43.72 11.33 29.74
N ILE A 683 -43.67 12.63 29.43
CA ILE A 683 -44.16 13.68 30.33
C ILE A 683 -45.68 13.59 30.58
N SER A 684 -46.50 13.31 29.56
CA SER A 684 -47.96 13.21 29.75
C SER A 684 -48.38 11.95 30.51
N LYS A 685 -47.83 10.79 30.15
CA LYS A 685 -48.14 9.51 30.83
C LYS A 685 -47.62 9.46 32.26
N LEU A 686 -46.43 10.02 32.53
CA LEU A 686 -45.91 10.14 33.89
C LEU A 686 -46.68 11.17 34.71
N LYS A 687 -47.15 12.29 34.13
CA LYS A 687 -48.05 13.23 34.81
C LYS A 687 -49.35 12.56 35.25
N ASP A 688 -49.91 11.71 34.40
CA ASP A 688 -51.13 10.95 34.69
C ASP A 688 -50.88 9.87 35.75
N SER A 689 -49.74 9.17 35.69
CA SER A 689 -49.32 8.16 36.67
C SER A 689 -49.04 8.78 38.05
N VAL A 690 -48.33 9.91 38.10
CA VAL A 690 -48.07 10.66 39.33
C VAL A 690 -49.37 11.24 39.90
N SER A 691 -50.25 11.78 39.05
CA SER A 691 -51.54 12.32 39.51
C SER A 691 -52.45 11.24 40.08
N SER A 692 -52.51 10.07 39.45
CA SER A 692 -53.29 8.91 39.92
C SER A 692 -52.70 8.24 41.16
N GLY A 693 -51.37 8.13 41.24
CA GLY A 693 -50.67 7.66 42.43
C GLY A 693 -50.88 8.58 43.64
N LEU A 694 -50.89 9.90 43.41
CA LEU A 694 -51.20 10.90 44.42
C LEU A 694 -52.67 10.80 44.89
N ASP A 695 -53.62 10.59 43.97
CA ASP A 695 -55.03 10.37 44.32
C ASP A 695 -55.25 9.10 45.15
N SER A 696 -54.54 8.03 44.80
CA SER A 696 -54.57 6.77 45.55
C SER A 696 -54.04 6.96 46.98
N LEU A 697 -52.93 7.67 47.15
CA LEU A 697 -52.33 7.99 48.45
C LEU A 697 -53.23 8.87 49.34
N LEU A 698 -54.00 9.77 48.73
CA LEU A 698 -54.85 10.72 49.46
C LEU A 698 -56.25 10.20 49.77
N SER A 699 -56.65 9.07 49.18
CA SER A 699 -58.00 8.48 49.31
C SER A 699 -58.41 8.12 50.76
N GLY A 700 -57.49 8.16 51.72
CA GLY A 700 -57.75 7.95 53.16
C GLY A 700 -57.28 9.08 54.10
N VAL A 701 -56.68 10.17 53.59
CA VAL A 701 -56.07 11.22 54.43
C VAL A 701 -57.12 12.25 54.89
N LYS A 702 -57.16 12.54 56.20
CA LYS A 702 -58.11 13.51 56.80
C LYS A 702 -57.50 14.89 57.09
N ASN A 703 -56.21 15.09 56.82
CA ASN A 703 -55.53 16.36 57.06
C ASN A 703 -55.77 17.32 55.87
N ASP A 704 -56.46 18.43 56.13
CA ASP A 704 -56.81 19.44 55.13
C ASP A 704 -55.59 20.19 54.58
N ALA A 705 -54.51 20.32 55.36
CA ALA A 705 -53.25 20.91 54.91
C ALA A 705 -52.56 20.04 53.85
N VAL A 706 -52.54 18.71 54.06
CA VAL A 706 -51.98 17.74 53.11
C VAL A 706 -52.78 17.70 51.80
N LYS A 707 -54.11 17.83 51.87
CA LYS A 707 -54.97 17.92 50.67
C LYS A 707 -54.74 19.22 49.89
N ALA A 708 -54.58 20.35 50.58
CA ALA A 708 -54.28 21.62 49.95
C ALA A 708 -52.89 21.62 49.27
N ALA A 709 -51.88 21.03 49.93
CA ALA A 709 -50.54 20.86 49.38
C ALA A 709 -50.54 19.95 48.14
N ALA A 710 -51.28 18.84 48.17
CA ALA A 710 -51.43 17.95 47.02
C ALA A 710 -52.14 18.60 45.81
N ALA A 711 -53.16 19.42 46.06
CA ALA A 711 -53.81 20.18 45.00
C ALA A 711 -52.86 21.21 44.35
N SER A 712 -52.01 21.87 45.15
CA SER A 712 -50.96 22.75 44.62
C SER A 712 -49.90 21.97 43.84
N LEU A 713 -49.54 20.76 44.27
CA LEU A 713 -48.57 19.91 43.58
C LEU A 713 -49.09 19.50 42.20
N LYS A 714 -50.35 19.09 42.10
CA LYS A 714 -50.99 18.78 40.81
C LYS A 714 -51.01 19.97 39.85
N LYS A 715 -51.20 21.18 40.38
CA LYS A 715 -51.13 22.41 39.59
C LYS A 715 -49.73 22.61 38.99
N ASP A 716 -48.69 22.45 39.80
CA ASP A 716 -47.30 22.58 39.34
C ASP A 716 -46.91 21.48 38.34
N LEU A 717 -47.42 20.25 38.54
CA LEU A 717 -47.27 19.14 37.59
C LEU A 717 -47.88 19.49 36.22
N ASN A 718 -49.09 20.07 36.22
CA ASN A 718 -49.77 20.49 34.99
C ASN A 718 -49.04 21.64 34.29
N GLU A 719 -48.48 22.57 35.05
CA GLU A 719 -47.69 23.70 34.55
C GLU A 719 -46.22 23.34 34.18
N ASN A 720 -45.84 22.05 34.21
CA ASN A 720 -44.49 21.55 33.94
C ASN A 720 -43.40 22.06 34.92
N LYS A 721 -43.78 22.49 36.12
CA LYS A 721 -42.86 22.96 37.17
C LYS A 721 -42.42 21.79 38.05
N PHE A 722 -41.72 20.82 37.46
CA PHE A 722 -41.45 19.52 38.10
C PHE A 722 -40.54 19.61 39.33
N THR A 723 -39.58 20.54 39.34
CA THR A 723 -38.71 20.79 40.50
C THR A 723 -39.50 21.38 41.69
N ASP A 724 -40.45 22.28 41.41
CA ASP A 724 -41.33 22.85 42.44
C ASP A 724 -42.31 21.79 42.97
N ALA A 725 -42.83 20.95 42.08
CA ALA A 725 -43.69 19.83 42.44
C ALA A 725 -42.97 18.78 43.31
N LEU A 726 -41.69 18.51 43.03
CA LEU A 726 -40.86 17.58 43.81
C LEU A 726 -40.59 18.12 45.22
N SER A 727 -40.29 19.40 45.34
CA SER A 727 -40.12 20.07 46.63
C SER A 727 -41.37 19.95 47.49
N LYS A 728 -42.55 20.18 46.90
CA LYS A 728 -43.84 20.06 47.58
C LYS A 728 -44.20 18.61 47.95
N LEU A 729 -43.78 17.62 47.16
CA LEU A 729 -43.97 16.20 47.47
C LEU A 729 -43.16 15.81 48.73
N LYS A 730 -41.92 16.30 48.83
CA LYS A 730 -41.05 16.08 49.99
C LYS A 730 -41.59 16.75 51.26
N ASP A 731 -42.29 17.88 51.13
CA ASP A 731 -42.97 18.52 52.27
C ASP A 731 -44.22 17.75 52.71
N ILE A 732 -45.00 17.20 51.78
CA ILE A 732 -46.11 16.27 52.08
C ILE A 732 -45.61 15.00 52.78
N SER A 733 -44.46 14.47 52.33
CA SER A 733 -43.79 13.30 52.92
C SER A 733 -43.40 13.56 54.39
N LYS A 734 -42.92 14.78 54.70
CA LYS A 734 -42.59 15.20 56.08
C LYS A 734 -43.82 15.34 56.97
N GLU A 735 -44.93 15.88 56.48
CA GLU A 735 -46.15 16.04 57.29
C GLU A 735 -46.86 14.72 57.62
N LEU A 736 -46.63 13.64 56.86
CA LEU A 736 -47.27 12.34 57.06
C LEU A 736 -46.58 11.42 58.09
N GLY A 737 -45.32 11.69 58.47
CA GLY A 737 -44.62 11.09 59.63
C GLY A 737 -44.34 9.56 59.63
N SER A 738 -43.08 9.18 59.34
CA SER A 738 -42.40 7.84 59.45
C SER A 738 -42.89 6.65 58.61
N PRO A 739 -41.96 5.77 58.18
CA PRO A 739 -41.14 5.94 56.97
C PRO A 739 -42.04 5.96 55.70
N PRO A 740 -41.58 6.55 54.59
CA PRO A 740 -42.44 6.72 53.43
C PRO A 740 -42.85 5.33 52.92
N SER A 741 -44.16 5.11 52.76
CA SER A 741 -44.66 3.91 52.10
C SER A 741 -43.94 3.73 50.77
N SER A 742 -43.70 2.49 50.33
CA SER A 742 -43.06 2.20 49.03
C SER A 742 -43.69 2.98 47.87
N SER A 743 -44.97 3.34 47.99
CA SER A 743 -45.70 4.22 47.08
C SER A 743 -45.21 5.68 47.06
N LEU A 744 -44.81 6.27 48.19
CA LEU A 744 -44.27 7.64 48.27
C LEU A 744 -42.84 7.73 47.70
N GLN A 745 -41.99 6.76 48.02
CA GLN A 745 -40.64 6.67 47.41
C GLN A 745 -40.72 6.45 45.89
N LYS A 746 -41.68 5.64 45.44
CA LYS A 746 -41.94 5.45 44.00
C LYS A 746 -42.37 6.75 43.31
N LEU A 747 -43.20 7.58 43.96
CA LEU A 747 -43.62 8.87 43.43
C LEU A 747 -42.51 9.92 43.43
N GLU A 748 -41.65 9.95 44.46
CA GLU A 748 -40.48 10.83 44.52
C GLU A 748 -39.49 10.49 43.41
N GLY A 749 -39.17 9.21 43.21
CA GLY A 749 -38.30 8.76 42.11
C GLY A 749 -38.87 9.05 40.72
N GLN A 750 -40.20 8.94 40.56
CA GLN A 750 -40.87 9.31 39.30
C GLN A 750 -40.84 10.82 39.02
N LEU A 751 -40.93 11.68 40.05
CA LEU A 751 -40.80 13.14 39.87
C LEU A 751 -39.35 13.60 39.66
N GLU A 752 -38.37 12.95 40.29
CA GLU A 752 -36.95 13.23 40.08
C GLU A 752 -36.55 12.96 38.63
N ALA A 753 -36.98 11.81 38.09
CA ALA A 753 -36.81 11.47 36.68
C ALA A 753 -37.49 12.48 35.72
N LEU A 754 -38.65 13.05 36.11
CA LEU A 754 -39.34 14.10 35.34
C LEU A 754 -38.59 15.43 35.33
N ALA A 755 -38.01 15.84 36.47
CA ALA A 755 -37.24 17.08 36.58
C ALA A 755 -35.92 17.03 35.79
N GLU A 756 -35.28 15.86 35.78
CA GLU A 756 -34.05 15.61 35.03
C GLU A 756 -34.31 15.56 33.51
N ALA A 757 -35.37 14.86 33.08
CA ALA A 757 -35.79 14.81 31.69
C ALA A 757 -36.21 16.17 31.10
N ALA A 758 -36.83 17.04 31.91
CA ALA A 758 -37.24 18.38 31.48
C ALA A 758 -36.05 19.35 31.31
N SER A 759 -34.96 19.14 32.05
CA SER A 759 -33.74 19.96 31.97
C SER A 759 -32.98 19.77 30.65
N ILE A 760 -33.20 18.65 29.96
CA ILE A 760 -32.55 18.29 28.69
C ILE A 760 -33.29 18.89 27.46
N SER A 761 -34.56 19.30 27.60
CA SER A 761 -35.45 19.65 26.47
C SER A 761 -35.46 21.14 26.05
N GLN A 762 -34.60 22.00 26.58
CA GLN A 762 -34.59 23.45 26.26
C GLN A 762 -33.54 23.87 25.20
N GLN A 763 -33.50 23.23 24.03
CA GLN A 763 -32.76 23.75 22.87
C GLN A 763 -33.68 24.26 21.74
N PRO A 764 -33.36 25.39 21.08
CA PRO A 764 -34.26 26.04 20.13
C PRO A 764 -34.30 25.34 18.75
N PRO A 765 -35.46 25.38 18.04
CA PRO A 765 -35.60 24.77 16.71
C PRO A 765 -34.81 25.56 15.66
N GLY A 766 -33.97 24.85 14.89
CA GLY A 766 -33.08 25.42 13.86
C GLY A 766 -31.59 25.27 14.13
N SER A 767 -31.20 24.62 15.23
CA SER A 767 -29.78 24.30 15.48
C SER A 767 -29.24 23.29 14.48
N THR A 768 -27.94 23.36 14.21
CA THR A 768 -27.22 22.45 13.32
C THR A 768 -27.45 20.97 13.69
N ASP A 769 -27.59 20.66 14.97
CA ASP A 769 -27.80 19.27 15.43
C ASP A 769 -29.22 18.76 15.22
N ALA A 770 -30.23 19.64 15.29
CA ALA A 770 -31.60 19.28 14.90
C ALA A 770 -31.68 18.96 13.40
N LEU A 771 -30.97 19.71 12.56
CA LEU A 771 -30.89 19.45 11.11
C LEU A 771 -30.14 18.16 10.79
N LYS A 772 -29.05 17.86 11.52
CA LYS A 772 -28.32 16.58 11.38
C LYS A 772 -29.20 15.39 11.71
N ASN A 773 -29.93 15.44 12.83
CA ASN A 773 -30.81 14.37 13.27
C ASN A 773 -31.99 14.15 12.29
N ALA A 774 -32.56 15.24 11.76
CA ALA A 774 -33.61 15.17 10.74
C ALA A 774 -33.09 14.53 9.43
N LEU A 775 -31.87 14.89 8.98
CA LEU A 775 -31.24 14.30 7.81
C LEU A 775 -31.00 12.79 8.00
N LEU A 776 -30.45 12.37 9.14
CA LEU A 776 -30.18 10.95 9.44
C LEU A 776 -31.46 10.14 9.43
N SER A 777 -32.50 10.60 10.12
CA SER A 777 -33.80 9.93 10.15
C SER A 777 -34.39 9.78 8.74
N ARG A 778 -34.27 10.82 7.90
CA ARG A 778 -34.75 10.78 6.52
C ARG A 778 -33.92 9.86 5.63
N LEU A 779 -32.60 9.85 5.79
CA LEU A 779 -31.69 8.98 5.07
C LEU A 779 -31.95 7.51 5.42
N ASP A 780 -32.11 7.18 6.70
CA ASP A 780 -32.40 5.82 7.16
C ASP A 780 -33.76 5.33 6.63
N SER A 781 -34.77 6.19 6.61
CA SER A 781 -36.07 5.88 6.02
C SER A 781 -36.00 5.59 4.51
N LEU A 782 -35.17 6.33 3.77
CA LEU A 782 -35.00 6.12 2.32
C LEU A 782 -34.19 4.84 2.03
N LEU A 783 -33.17 4.57 2.84
CA LEU A 783 -32.37 3.34 2.72
C LEU A 783 -33.18 2.10 3.09
N SER A 784 -34.04 2.16 4.12
CA SER A 784 -34.89 1.02 4.50
C SER A 784 -35.93 0.69 3.42
N LYS A 785 -36.44 1.70 2.70
CA LYS A 785 -37.38 1.52 1.57
C LYS A 785 -36.71 0.95 0.31
N SER A 786 -35.39 1.04 0.19
CA SER A 786 -34.67 0.59 -1.01
C SER A 786 -34.60 -0.93 -1.17
N GLY A 787 -34.81 -1.68 -0.09
CA GLY A 787 -34.65 -3.14 -0.08
C GLY A 787 -33.20 -3.61 -0.29
N ALA A 788 -32.22 -2.71 -0.32
CA ALA A 788 -30.81 -3.07 -0.42
C ALA A 788 -30.33 -3.70 0.90
N ALA A 789 -29.60 -4.81 0.81
CA ALA A 789 -29.05 -5.49 1.97
C ALA A 789 -28.11 -4.56 2.75
N SER A 790 -28.25 -4.57 4.08
CA SER A 790 -27.43 -3.75 4.98
C SER A 790 -25.95 -4.04 4.78
N GLY A 791 -25.12 -3.00 4.65
CA GLY A 791 -23.68 -3.10 4.44
C GLY A 791 -23.25 -3.51 3.02
N SER A 792 -24.19 -3.71 2.09
CA SER A 792 -23.83 -4.04 0.69
C SER A 792 -23.25 -2.82 -0.05
N SER A 793 -22.37 -3.07 -1.01
CA SER A 793 -21.81 -2.03 -1.89
C SER A 793 -22.93 -1.27 -2.64
N GLN A 794 -24.04 -1.93 -2.93
CA GLN A 794 -25.24 -1.30 -3.50
C GLN A 794 -25.90 -0.32 -2.53
N GLN A 795 -26.01 -0.66 -1.24
CA GLN A 795 -26.54 0.24 -0.22
C GLN A 795 -25.60 1.43 0.01
N MET A 796 -24.28 1.22 0.03
CA MET A 796 -23.28 2.28 0.15
C MET A 796 -23.32 3.25 -1.03
N LEU A 797 -23.38 2.72 -2.26
CA LEU A 797 -23.52 3.52 -3.46
C LEU A 797 -24.81 4.34 -3.43
N LEU A 798 -25.93 3.73 -3.04
CA LEU A 798 -27.22 4.41 -2.89
C LEU A 798 -27.17 5.50 -1.81
N LYS A 799 -26.51 5.25 -0.67
CA LYS A 799 -26.31 6.24 0.40
C LYS A 799 -25.61 7.49 -0.12
N ILE A 800 -24.57 7.34 -0.93
CA ILE A 800 -23.85 8.49 -1.52
C ILE A 800 -24.74 9.31 -2.46
N LEU A 801 -25.53 8.62 -3.32
CA LEU A 801 -26.44 9.28 -4.26
C LEU A 801 -27.61 9.99 -3.55
N LEU A 802 -28.17 9.38 -2.51
CA LEU A 802 -29.22 9.98 -1.68
C LEU A 802 -28.68 11.22 -0.95
N LEU A 803 -27.47 11.15 -0.38
CA LEU A 803 -26.81 12.30 0.24
C LEU A 803 -26.55 13.43 -0.77
N ASP A 804 -26.18 13.10 -2.02
CA ASP A 804 -26.00 14.12 -3.06
C ASP A 804 -27.32 14.81 -3.42
N ARG A 805 -28.43 14.05 -3.47
CA ARG A 805 -29.76 14.59 -3.74
C ARG A 805 -30.27 15.46 -2.61
N LEU A 806 -30.12 15.01 -1.36
CA LEU A 806 -30.50 15.76 -0.15
C LEU A 806 -29.65 17.02 0.01
N GLY A 807 -28.35 16.96 -0.27
CA GLY A 807 -27.45 18.12 -0.21
C GLY A 807 -27.72 19.21 -1.25
N LYS A 808 -28.62 18.94 -2.22
CA LYS A 808 -29.14 19.93 -3.17
C LYS A 808 -30.43 20.61 -2.69
N ASP A 809 -31.05 20.13 -1.61
CA ASP A 809 -32.23 20.74 -1.02
C ASP A 809 -31.83 21.97 -0.18
N THR A 810 -32.59 23.05 -0.28
CA THR A 810 -32.30 24.30 0.44
C THR A 810 -32.42 24.13 1.96
N GLU A 811 -33.22 23.16 2.41
CA GLU A 811 -33.41 22.79 3.83
C GLU A 811 -32.09 22.40 4.53
N TYR A 812 -31.18 21.73 3.83
CA TYR A 812 -29.92 21.23 4.42
C TYR A 812 -28.69 22.07 4.05
N SER A 813 -28.90 23.27 3.51
CA SER A 813 -27.80 24.16 3.08
C SER A 813 -26.81 24.49 4.21
N ALA A 814 -27.30 24.62 5.46
CA ALA A 814 -26.48 24.89 6.64
C ALA A 814 -25.59 23.71 7.09
N ILE A 815 -25.85 22.49 6.61
CA ILE A 815 -25.08 21.28 6.96
C ILE A 815 -24.41 20.63 5.74
N LYS A 816 -24.26 21.38 4.65
CA LYS A 816 -23.74 20.87 3.37
C LYS A 816 -22.35 20.25 3.48
N ASP A 817 -21.46 20.84 4.29
CA ASP A 817 -20.11 20.31 4.48
C ASP A 817 -20.10 19.01 5.29
N TRP A 818 -21.07 18.84 6.20
CA TRP A 818 -21.27 17.61 6.93
C TRP A 818 -21.82 16.50 6.01
N ILE A 819 -22.77 16.84 5.13
CA ILE A 819 -23.25 15.92 4.08
C ILE A 819 -22.09 15.47 3.18
N LYS A 820 -21.18 16.39 2.80
CA LYS A 820 -19.97 16.05 2.04
C LYS A 820 -19.03 15.13 2.83
N SER A 821 -18.90 15.33 4.15
CA SER A 821 -18.14 14.42 5.02
C SER A 821 -18.74 13.01 5.04
N MET A 822 -20.07 12.90 5.16
CA MET A 822 -20.75 11.60 5.12
C MET A 822 -20.61 10.89 3.77
N GLN A 823 -20.49 11.65 2.67
CA GLN A 823 -20.16 11.09 1.36
C GLN A 823 -18.73 10.55 1.33
N ASP A 824 -17.76 11.24 1.93
CA ASP A 824 -16.37 10.77 2.03
C ASP A 824 -16.29 9.45 2.84
N ASP A 825 -17.02 9.36 3.96
CA ASP A 825 -17.07 8.14 4.79
C ASP A 825 -17.66 6.95 4.03
N ALA A 826 -18.78 7.17 3.34
CA ALA A 826 -19.42 6.14 2.53
C ALA A 826 -18.56 5.74 1.32
N LEU A 827 -17.79 6.68 0.75
CA LEU A 827 -16.87 6.42 -0.35
C LEU A 827 -15.69 5.57 0.11
N ALA A 828 -15.12 5.86 1.27
CA ALA A 828 -14.02 5.07 1.86
C ALA A 828 -14.45 3.61 2.10
N LEU A 829 -15.65 3.41 2.63
CA LEU A 829 -16.24 2.08 2.82
C LEU A 829 -16.47 1.38 1.47
N LEU A 830 -17.00 2.08 0.47
CA LEU A 830 -17.21 1.51 -0.87
C LEU A 830 -15.89 1.06 -1.51
N THR A 831 -14.83 1.87 -1.43
CA THR A 831 -13.49 1.52 -1.92
C THR A 831 -12.90 0.31 -1.19
N SER A 832 -13.11 0.20 0.13
CA SER A 832 -12.64 -0.95 0.93
C SER A 832 -13.31 -2.27 0.56
N SER A 833 -14.51 -2.23 -0.06
CA SER A 833 -15.25 -3.41 -0.52
C SER A 833 -14.72 -4.03 -1.83
N GLY A 834 -13.62 -3.50 -2.40
CA GLY A 834 -12.99 -4.03 -3.61
C GLY A 834 -13.65 -3.60 -4.93
N TYR A 835 -14.66 -2.73 -4.88
CA TYR A 835 -15.31 -2.15 -6.05
C TYR A 835 -14.82 -0.72 -6.30
N ASP A 836 -14.16 -0.51 -7.44
CA ASP A 836 -13.63 0.80 -7.82
C ASP A 836 -14.65 1.55 -8.69
N TYR A 837 -15.46 2.40 -8.06
CA TYR A 837 -16.42 3.29 -8.74
C TYR A 837 -15.88 4.73 -8.89
N THR A 838 -14.65 4.99 -8.46
CA THR A 838 -14.05 6.33 -8.45
C THR A 838 -12.97 6.46 -9.49
N ALA A 839 -12.98 7.54 -10.27
CA ALA A 839 -11.85 7.82 -11.16
C ALA A 839 -10.85 8.76 -10.47
N GLU A 840 -9.63 8.28 -10.21
CA GLU A 840 -8.56 9.10 -9.62
C GLU A 840 -7.95 10.08 -10.62
N ASP A 841 -7.86 9.68 -11.89
CA ASP A 841 -7.29 10.49 -12.97
C ASP A 841 -8.38 11.27 -13.73
N PHE A 842 -8.80 12.38 -13.09
CA PHE A 842 -9.86 13.26 -13.55
C PHE A 842 -9.45 14.73 -13.44
N LYS A 843 -9.92 15.56 -14.38
CA LYS A 843 -9.68 17.01 -14.38
C LYS A 843 -10.83 17.78 -15.01
N PHE A 844 -11.03 19.00 -14.56
CA PHE A 844 -11.92 19.94 -15.26
C PHE A 844 -11.12 20.75 -16.28
N ILE A 845 -11.60 20.78 -17.53
CA ILE A 845 -11.13 21.70 -18.56
C ILE A 845 -12.29 22.64 -18.88
N GLY A 846 -12.23 23.87 -18.37
CA GLY A 846 -13.37 24.78 -18.35
C GLY A 846 -14.49 24.24 -17.45
N LYS A 847 -15.74 24.19 -17.97
CA LYS A 847 -16.90 23.61 -17.27
C LYS A 847 -17.11 22.13 -17.54
N THR A 848 -16.23 21.50 -18.31
CA THR A 848 -16.37 20.10 -18.74
C THR A 848 -15.41 19.22 -17.96
N GLY A 849 -15.94 18.20 -17.29
CA GLY A 849 -15.14 17.16 -16.64
C GLY A 849 -14.53 16.21 -17.67
N TYR A 850 -13.25 15.91 -17.50
CA TYR A 850 -12.47 15.00 -18.33
C TYR A 850 -11.94 13.86 -17.49
N VAL A 851 -12.15 12.63 -17.95
CA VAL A 851 -11.65 11.41 -17.30
C VAL A 851 -10.67 10.69 -18.21
N SER A 852 -9.66 10.10 -17.60
CA SER A 852 -8.78 9.14 -18.25
C SER A 852 -9.58 7.95 -18.79
N LEU A 853 -9.43 7.66 -20.08
CA LEU A 853 -10.08 6.50 -20.69
C LEU A 853 -9.58 5.17 -20.12
N LYS A 854 -8.37 5.15 -19.55
CA LYS A 854 -7.80 4.00 -18.86
C LYS A 854 -8.57 3.71 -17.57
N GLU A 855 -8.80 4.74 -16.74
CA GLU A 855 -9.58 4.63 -15.51
C GLU A 855 -11.04 4.27 -15.81
N LEU A 856 -11.65 4.94 -16.79
CA LEU A 856 -13.03 4.63 -17.18
C LEU A 856 -13.17 3.19 -17.70
N ALA A 857 -12.17 2.67 -18.42
CA ALA A 857 -12.16 1.28 -18.86
C ALA A 857 -12.05 0.30 -17.68
N LYS A 858 -11.22 0.61 -16.68
CA LYS A 858 -11.09 -0.18 -15.44
C LYS A 858 -12.44 -0.26 -14.71
N ILE A 859 -13.06 0.89 -14.42
CA ILE A 859 -14.34 1.00 -13.70
C ILE A 859 -15.48 0.28 -14.43
N THR A 860 -15.52 0.38 -15.76
CA THR A 860 -16.58 -0.24 -16.58
C THR A 860 -16.27 -1.68 -17.00
N GLY A 861 -15.14 -2.25 -16.56
CA GLY A 861 -14.69 -3.60 -16.88
C GLY A 861 -14.46 -3.82 -18.38
N ARG A 862 -13.79 -2.87 -19.04
CA ARG A 862 -13.47 -2.84 -20.48
C ARG A 862 -11.95 -2.86 -20.70
N ARG A 863 -11.53 -3.34 -21.86
CA ARG A 863 -10.13 -3.32 -22.28
C ARG A 863 -9.77 -1.94 -22.84
N TYR A 864 -8.70 -1.37 -22.34
CA TYR A 864 -8.08 -0.15 -22.86
C TYR A 864 -6.87 -0.48 -23.74
N VAL A 865 -6.76 0.14 -24.92
CA VAL A 865 -5.59 0.04 -25.79
C VAL A 865 -5.20 1.43 -26.26
N TRP A 866 -3.93 1.80 -26.07
CA TRP A 866 -3.37 3.07 -26.54
C TRP A 866 -2.33 2.83 -27.64
N GLN A 867 -2.53 3.46 -28.80
CA GLN A 867 -1.59 3.42 -29.93
C GLN A 867 -0.92 4.78 -30.07
N ARG A 868 0.31 4.88 -29.55
CA ARG A 868 1.06 6.14 -29.52
C ARG A 868 1.42 6.66 -30.92
N SER A 869 1.67 5.76 -31.87
CA SER A 869 2.03 6.10 -33.26
C SER A 869 0.90 6.79 -34.03
N THR A 870 -0.36 6.44 -33.74
CA THR A 870 -1.55 7.00 -34.41
C THR A 870 -2.28 8.03 -33.54
N GLY A 871 -1.90 8.15 -32.26
CA GLY A 871 -2.58 8.99 -31.29
C GLY A 871 -4.02 8.52 -31.02
N THR A 872 -4.31 7.21 -31.16
CA THR A 872 -5.65 6.65 -30.98
C THR A 872 -5.77 5.74 -29.76
N ALA A 873 -6.81 5.93 -28.96
CA ALA A 873 -7.16 5.09 -27.82
C ALA A 873 -8.46 4.35 -28.11
N SER A 874 -8.56 3.08 -27.71
CA SER A 874 -9.80 2.34 -27.78
C SER A 874 -10.19 1.76 -26.42
N ILE A 875 -11.50 1.79 -26.14
CA ILE A 875 -12.12 1.06 -25.04
C ILE A 875 -13.11 0.05 -25.62
N ALA A 876 -13.01 -1.21 -25.22
CA ALA A 876 -13.82 -2.29 -25.80
C ALA A 876 -14.22 -3.36 -24.79
N LYS A 877 -15.42 -3.92 -24.98
CA LYS A 877 -15.92 -5.12 -24.27
C LYS A 877 -16.86 -5.89 -25.18
N GLY A 878 -16.45 -7.09 -25.59
CA GLY A 878 -17.16 -7.87 -26.60
C GLY A 878 -17.20 -7.14 -27.94
N LYS A 879 -18.39 -6.98 -28.51
CA LYS A 879 -18.61 -6.27 -29.79
C LYS A 879 -18.68 -4.73 -29.65
N ALA A 880 -18.85 -4.21 -28.43
CA ALA A 880 -18.95 -2.79 -28.17
C ALA A 880 -17.56 -2.16 -28.10
N SER A 881 -17.26 -1.22 -28.98
CA SER A 881 -15.97 -0.54 -29.10
C SER A 881 -16.14 0.96 -29.32
N MET A 882 -15.30 1.75 -28.64
CA MET A 882 -15.20 3.19 -28.84
C MET A 882 -13.74 3.55 -29.11
N VAL A 883 -13.48 4.24 -30.22
CA VAL A 883 -12.14 4.66 -30.64
C VAL A 883 -12.07 6.19 -30.65
N PHE A 884 -11.09 6.70 -29.93
CA PHE A 884 -10.82 8.11 -29.73
C PHE A 884 -9.51 8.49 -30.43
N LYS A 885 -9.45 9.68 -31.02
CA LYS A 885 -8.22 10.24 -31.58
C LYS A 885 -7.85 11.51 -30.84
N SER A 886 -6.61 11.60 -30.36
CA SER A 886 -6.09 12.80 -29.70
C SER A 886 -6.26 14.04 -30.60
N GLY A 887 -6.73 15.13 -30.00
CA GLY A 887 -6.99 16.40 -30.68
C GLY A 887 -8.29 16.43 -31.49
N SER A 888 -9.03 15.32 -31.59
CA SER A 888 -10.26 15.21 -32.37
C SER A 888 -11.52 15.30 -31.49
N THR A 889 -12.61 15.82 -32.06
CA THR A 889 -13.97 15.64 -31.53
C THR A 889 -14.66 14.42 -32.11
N ASP A 890 -14.10 13.80 -33.14
CA ASP A 890 -14.64 12.57 -33.72
C ASP A 890 -14.30 11.36 -32.86
N ILE A 891 -15.34 10.59 -32.56
CA ILE A 891 -15.26 9.28 -31.89
C ILE A 891 -15.93 8.24 -32.77
N VAL A 892 -15.32 7.07 -32.93
CA VAL A 892 -15.92 5.95 -33.63
C VAL A 892 -16.52 5.00 -32.60
N ILE A 893 -17.85 4.89 -32.56
CA ILE A 893 -18.58 3.95 -31.71
C ILE A 893 -19.17 2.87 -32.61
N ASP A 894 -18.73 1.62 -32.43
CA ASP A 894 -19.21 0.46 -33.20
C ASP A 894 -19.20 0.69 -34.72
N GLY A 895 -18.12 1.28 -35.22
CA GLY A 895 -17.91 1.60 -36.63
C GLY A 895 -18.64 2.86 -37.13
N LYS A 896 -19.41 3.55 -36.29
CA LYS A 896 -20.09 4.80 -36.64
C LYS A 896 -19.40 6.01 -36.00
N THR A 897 -19.10 7.02 -36.80
CA THR A 897 -18.53 8.28 -36.30
C THR A 897 -19.61 9.13 -35.61
N LYS A 898 -19.36 9.53 -34.36
CA LYS A 898 -20.12 10.51 -33.60
C LYS A 898 -19.22 11.69 -33.18
N LYS A 899 -19.82 12.76 -32.66
CA LYS A 899 -19.13 13.94 -32.15
C LYS A 899 -19.16 14.01 -30.62
N LEU A 900 -17.99 14.21 -30.02
CA LEU A 900 -17.80 14.56 -28.62
C LEU A 900 -18.12 16.04 -28.38
N PRO A 901 -18.61 16.41 -27.19
CA PRO A 901 -18.84 17.81 -26.81
C PRO A 901 -17.54 18.60 -26.60
N GLY A 902 -16.40 17.93 -26.52
CA GLY A 902 -15.06 18.52 -26.44
C GLY A 902 -14.02 17.60 -27.06
N LYS A 903 -12.86 18.15 -27.45
CA LYS A 903 -11.77 17.37 -28.05
C LYS A 903 -11.24 16.35 -27.05
N ALA A 904 -10.91 15.14 -27.51
CA ALA A 904 -10.13 14.20 -26.73
C ALA A 904 -8.68 14.71 -26.61
N VAL A 905 -8.07 14.61 -25.42
CA VAL A 905 -6.75 15.20 -25.13
C VAL A 905 -5.79 14.10 -24.68
N ALA A 906 -4.64 13.98 -25.33
CA ALA A 906 -3.55 13.13 -24.83
C ALA A 906 -2.70 13.88 -23.81
N SER A 907 -2.45 13.28 -22.65
CA SER A 907 -1.58 13.81 -21.61
C SER A 907 -0.98 12.64 -20.83
N GLN A 908 0.31 12.70 -20.47
CA GLN A 908 1.01 11.68 -19.68
C GLN A 908 0.83 10.23 -20.20
N GLY A 909 0.76 10.05 -21.53
CA GLY A 909 0.62 8.72 -22.14
C GLY A 909 -0.79 8.12 -22.11
N VAL A 910 -1.81 8.89 -21.74
CA VAL A 910 -3.23 8.46 -21.72
C VAL A 910 -4.12 9.47 -22.44
N ILE A 911 -5.26 9.03 -22.96
CA ILE A 911 -6.29 9.92 -23.52
C ILE A 911 -7.36 10.24 -22.47
N TYR A 912 -7.71 11.52 -22.40
CA TYR A 912 -8.82 12.04 -21.64
C TYR A 912 -9.99 12.37 -22.58
N ALA A 913 -11.21 12.09 -22.12
CA ALA A 913 -12.43 12.42 -22.83
C ALA A 913 -13.51 13.00 -21.89
N PRO A 914 -14.50 13.75 -22.42
CA PRO A 914 -15.58 14.30 -21.61
C PRO A 914 -16.38 13.22 -20.88
N ILE A 915 -16.31 13.19 -19.54
CA ILE A 915 -16.84 12.10 -18.70
C ILE A 915 -18.36 11.94 -18.88
N SER A 916 -19.13 13.03 -18.90
CA SER A 916 -20.59 12.98 -18.99
C SER A 916 -21.08 12.32 -20.28
N TYR A 917 -20.34 12.49 -21.39
CA TYR A 917 -20.72 11.89 -22.67
C TYR A 917 -20.28 10.43 -22.75
N VAL A 918 -19.02 10.16 -22.38
CA VAL A 918 -18.46 8.81 -22.54
C VAL A 918 -19.07 7.84 -21.52
N ALA A 919 -19.28 8.25 -20.27
CA ALA A 919 -19.97 7.41 -19.28
C ALA A 919 -21.39 7.07 -19.73
N ALA A 920 -22.14 8.05 -20.25
CA ALA A 920 -23.51 7.84 -20.72
C ALA A 920 -23.61 6.87 -21.89
N GLU A 921 -22.72 6.97 -22.88
CA GLU A 921 -22.64 6.00 -24.00
C GLU A 921 -22.28 4.58 -23.53
N LEU A 922 -21.68 4.45 -22.34
CA LEU A 922 -21.36 3.17 -21.71
C LEU A 922 -22.47 2.64 -20.79
N GLY A 923 -23.56 3.38 -20.58
CA GLY A 923 -24.66 3.04 -19.65
C GLY A 923 -24.41 3.46 -18.20
N TYR A 924 -23.52 4.42 -17.97
CA TYR A 924 -23.14 4.93 -16.65
C TYR A 924 -23.48 6.42 -16.51
N SER A 925 -23.73 6.83 -15.28
CA SER A 925 -23.84 8.21 -14.82
C SER A 925 -22.66 8.54 -13.91
N TRP A 926 -22.50 9.83 -13.57
CA TRP A 926 -21.49 10.23 -12.62
C TRP A 926 -21.91 11.45 -11.79
N ILE A 927 -21.36 11.56 -10.58
CA ILE A 927 -21.47 12.75 -9.72
C ILE A 927 -20.13 13.10 -9.06
N PRO A 928 -19.89 14.38 -8.69
CA PRO A 928 -18.79 14.75 -7.80
C PRO A 928 -19.16 14.46 -6.33
N ALA A 929 -18.61 13.39 -5.77
CA ALA A 929 -18.85 12.95 -4.40
C ALA A 929 -17.77 13.48 -3.42
N GLY A 930 -18.19 13.77 -2.20
CA GLY A 930 -17.27 14.11 -1.10
C GLY A 930 -16.71 15.53 -1.15
N LYS A 931 -15.89 15.90 -0.15
CA LYS A 931 -15.27 17.24 -0.07
C LYS A 931 -14.28 17.49 -1.21
N LYS A 932 -13.56 16.45 -1.64
CA LYS A 932 -12.61 16.53 -2.77
C LYS A 932 -13.30 16.47 -4.14
N SER A 933 -14.64 16.38 -4.20
CA SER A 933 -15.40 16.27 -5.45
C SER A 933 -14.92 15.14 -6.37
N LYS A 934 -14.58 13.99 -5.78
CA LYS A 934 -14.11 12.82 -6.54
C LYS A 934 -15.22 12.35 -7.49
N PRO A 935 -14.94 12.06 -8.76
CA PRO A 935 -15.94 11.58 -9.69
C PRO A 935 -16.31 10.14 -9.35
N LEU A 936 -17.53 9.96 -8.86
CA LEU A 936 -18.16 8.66 -8.66
C LEU A 936 -18.94 8.29 -9.91
N ILE A 937 -18.55 7.20 -10.59
CA ILE A 937 -19.18 6.69 -11.80
C ILE A 937 -20.02 5.47 -11.44
N TYR A 938 -21.28 5.41 -11.85
CA TYR A 938 -22.23 4.38 -11.42
C TYR A 938 -23.23 4.01 -12.52
N PRO A 939 -23.87 2.83 -12.48
CA PRO A 939 -24.83 2.44 -13.51
C PRO A 939 -26.06 3.36 -13.55
N GLN A 940 -26.52 3.74 -14.75
CA GLN A 940 -27.66 4.67 -14.93
C GLN A 940 -28.95 4.22 -14.23
N GLY A 941 -29.18 2.92 -14.06
CA GLY A 941 -30.36 2.39 -13.35
C GLY A 941 -30.45 2.83 -11.87
N MET A 942 -29.36 3.33 -11.28
CA MET A 942 -29.38 3.87 -9.92
C MET A 942 -30.08 5.23 -9.85
N ASP A 943 -30.00 6.07 -10.89
CA ASP A 943 -30.69 7.36 -10.90
C ASP A 943 -32.21 7.17 -10.83
N GLU A 944 -32.74 6.18 -11.56
CA GLU A 944 -34.15 5.81 -11.50
C GLU A 944 -34.56 5.27 -10.12
N THR A 945 -33.64 4.58 -9.44
CA THR A 945 -33.87 4.04 -8.10
C THR A 945 -33.95 5.16 -7.07
N VAL A 946 -33.04 6.13 -7.13
CA VAL A 946 -33.06 7.33 -6.28
C VAL A 946 -34.35 8.12 -6.49
N GLU A 947 -34.73 8.40 -7.73
CA GLU A 947 -35.95 9.17 -8.02
C GLU A 947 -37.24 8.43 -7.58
N LYS A 948 -37.25 7.10 -7.60
CA LYS A 948 -38.37 6.30 -7.06
C LYS A 948 -38.48 6.37 -5.54
N LEU A 949 -37.37 6.52 -4.81
CA LEU A 949 -37.39 6.59 -3.35
C LEU A 949 -37.87 7.94 -2.82
N PHE A 950 -37.73 9.00 -3.62
CA PHE A 950 -38.21 10.35 -3.30
C PHE A 950 -39.66 10.62 -3.71
N LYS A 951 -40.26 9.74 -4.51
CA LYS A 951 -41.68 9.76 -4.88
C LYS A 951 -42.48 8.88 -3.94
#